data_AF-A0A8S1A020-F1
#
_entry.id   AF-A0A8S1A020-F1
#
_cell.length_a   1.000
_cell.length_b   1.000
_cell.length_c   1.000
_cell.angle_alpha   90.00
_cell.angle_beta   90.00
_cell.angle_gamma   90.00
#
_symmetry.space_group_name_H-M   'P 1'
#
loop_
_entity.id
_entity.type
_entity.pdbx_description
1 polymer ?
#
loop_
_entity_poly.entity_id
_entity_poly.type
_entity_poly.pdbx_seq_one_letter_code
_entity_poly.pdbx_strand_id
1 'polypeptide(L)'
;MCKFRSNRALSPSIVRLEFVKMYWIPIVLVAAAACAQAQQTALSRVPDDLAECYSDPNLLNRNNLPPATIQVLIDIIRQIEDNPNVNMDLRQLSAVLLHTYRQDGIEFHMNQNSFASTMVLPFSPTGHSFHRHRLLLTRLIPRNFASLANDTLPSQLKCAIHHMLSTTVDMRLRGDESNCNQLSQYRSLRSGRSISDDVEIIKPMMKTDPSGAMQNHNPNDDVEYSSFSDTMSERQQLSQSTCPLLGGVVNTQWGAVSAGTVIAGIAAGASPQVVPIMNLVRDSDLNYKNVPQNVNNLFPATLSGDLAEAVLIQGTERGNSIISVGTAGNWNSSQATRFFMLHNYVNVEMTDPEIRGGIDGFVLGSLMPSILANSGNLPLSTLLDMYYSPVNGLLTDPSIRACNRGNLAQTNIPNLQAETLAFAAALDTNMALRGTIISGLDALVQSAVANFQTYTANNLNDMNCVTTLTVSRDFRTRTRLYIAMDATWPYQAVYPAISFLLDEIEVNKFGSNVTLLSAFDGSIIINTTGSIAEFHANYTAARHASILTGVNLLTSLTNIRQLMQEQLDLERINNYVGGASTVLLYMINSGNLQNNQAVWEQARLLNETVPDLRILFATSSNQQETIWNLVRDMSNDIHTVSLNTGGLNADVVMRPVLDRIFSAGRRIINPQCGSNFDGGSSGSRHFNDNVEPGYINFYSIHPNYFYLTSENRRIRINRSGGGPGTLTVCHSRVIEHPRQNITQIGEDANAVTCQTLATTGNVDINLENACDNYWTINTCPPFYISVQSNAALTAASAVACTDANCRFPYNIPYQVQIEELGCFSGANSVTASFLIILTALYFTLIKN
;
A
#
# COMPACT_ATOMS: atom_id res chain seq x y z
N MET A 1 5.65 -48.52 0.79
CA MET A 1 6.66 -49.50 1.26
C MET A 1 6.93 -49.20 2.74
N CYS A 2 6.80 -50.07 3.74
CA CYS A 2 6.29 -51.43 3.92
C CYS A 2 5.86 -51.55 5.40
N LYS A 3 4.59 -51.87 5.67
CA LYS A 3 4.08 -53.10 6.33
C LYS A 3 4.60 -53.43 7.74
N PHE A 4 3.73 -53.28 8.74
CA PHE A 4 3.79 -53.99 10.02
C PHE A 4 2.92 -55.26 9.96
N ARG A 5 3.45 -56.40 10.45
CA ARG A 5 2.69 -57.65 10.64
C ARG A 5 2.94 -58.20 12.05
N SER A 6 1.84 -58.68 12.61
CA SER A 6 1.57 -59.24 13.95
C SER A 6 2.33 -60.53 14.31
N ASN A 7 2.69 -60.74 15.60
CA ASN A 7 2.08 -61.78 16.49
C ASN A 7 2.87 -62.07 17.81
N ARG A 8 2.11 -62.06 18.93
CA ARG A 8 2.09 -62.92 20.15
C ARG A 8 3.36 -63.37 20.92
N ALA A 9 3.37 -62.93 22.20
CA ALA A 9 3.44 -63.66 23.50
C ALA A 9 4.64 -64.57 23.87
N LEU A 10 5.28 -64.27 25.02
CA LEU A 10 5.58 -65.19 26.16
C LEU A 10 6.24 -64.43 27.34
N SER A 11 6.08 -64.98 28.55
CA SER A 11 6.29 -64.37 29.89
C SER A 11 7.76 -64.43 30.42
N PRO A 12 8.08 -63.99 31.66
CA PRO A 12 9.29 -63.24 31.98
C PRO A 12 10.47 -64.10 32.45
N SER A 13 11.69 -63.62 32.19
CA SER A 13 12.90 -64.10 32.84
C SER A 13 13.80 -62.91 33.18
N ILE A 14 14.00 -62.73 34.49
CA ILE A 14 14.93 -61.78 35.10
C ILE A 14 16.35 -62.13 34.62
N VAL A 15 16.99 -61.21 33.90
CA VAL A 15 18.44 -61.22 33.68
C VAL A 15 18.96 -59.84 34.07
N ARG A 16 19.74 -59.83 35.16
CA ARG A 16 20.66 -58.75 35.52
C ARG A 16 21.51 -58.40 34.30
N LEU A 17 21.45 -57.15 33.86
CA LEU A 17 22.44 -56.58 32.95
C LEU A 17 22.98 -55.29 33.55
N GLU A 18 24.30 -55.29 33.61
CA GLU A 18 25.15 -54.31 34.24
C GLU A 18 25.05 -52.92 33.61
N PHE A 19 25.51 -51.94 34.39
CA PHE A 19 25.72 -50.55 34.02
C PHE A 19 26.36 -50.39 32.63
N VAL A 20 25.53 -50.15 31.61
CA VAL A 20 25.97 -49.54 30.35
C VAL A 20 25.56 -48.07 30.37
N LYS A 21 26.60 -47.25 30.43
CA LYS A 21 26.65 -45.79 30.43
C LYS A 21 25.50 -45.10 29.70
N MET A 22 24.80 -44.28 30.48
CA MET A 22 23.79 -43.28 30.12
C MET A 22 24.39 -42.17 29.23
N TYR A 23 24.66 -42.44 27.95
CA TYR A 23 25.11 -41.44 26.97
C TYR A 23 24.00 -40.87 26.06
N TRP A 24 22.75 -41.33 26.22
CA TRP A 24 21.63 -40.88 25.37
C TRP A 24 20.88 -39.66 25.92
N ILE A 25 20.99 -39.36 27.22
CA ILE A 25 20.33 -38.20 27.83
C ILE A 25 20.89 -36.86 27.34
N PRO A 26 22.21 -36.63 27.20
CA PRO A 26 22.70 -35.36 26.67
C PRO A 26 22.39 -35.16 25.18
N ILE A 27 22.31 -36.24 24.39
CA ILE A 27 21.98 -36.15 22.95
C ILE A 27 20.50 -35.82 22.75
N VAL A 28 19.60 -36.37 23.57
CA VAL A 28 18.17 -36.02 23.56
C VAL A 28 17.93 -34.61 24.10
N LEU A 29 18.69 -34.14 25.11
CA LEU A 29 18.63 -32.76 25.58
C LEU A 29 19.18 -31.75 24.57
N VAL A 30 20.24 -32.08 23.82
CA VAL A 30 20.78 -31.22 22.74
C VAL A 30 19.85 -31.23 21.51
N ALA A 31 19.20 -32.35 21.19
CA ALA A 31 18.18 -32.40 20.13
C ALA A 31 16.87 -31.69 20.52
N ALA A 32 16.47 -31.72 21.79
CA ALA A 32 15.34 -30.94 22.31
C ALA A 32 15.67 -29.43 22.41
N ALA A 33 16.91 -29.06 22.73
CA ALA A 33 17.37 -27.68 22.72
C ALA A 33 17.48 -27.09 21.30
N ALA A 34 17.78 -27.92 20.29
CA ALA A 34 17.75 -27.51 18.88
C ALA A 34 16.33 -27.26 18.33
N CYS A 35 15.28 -27.73 19.03
CA CYS A 35 13.87 -27.43 18.69
C CYS A 35 13.27 -26.30 19.53
N ALA A 36 14.01 -25.76 20.51
CA ALA A 36 13.61 -24.59 21.28
C ALA A 36 14.16 -23.32 20.60
N GLN A 37 13.63 -22.96 19.43
CA GLN A 37 13.81 -21.60 18.93
C GLN A 37 13.16 -20.67 19.97
N ALA A 38 13.92 -19.89 20.74
CA ALA A 38 13.35 -18.92 21.68
C ALA A 38 12.60 -17.81 20.92
N GLN A 39 11.60 -17.17 21.56
CA GLN A 39 10.90 -16.01 20.99
C GLN A 39 11.86 -14.82 20.89
N GLN A 40 12.49 -14.64 19.73
CA GLN A 40 13.61 -13.70 19.61
C GLN A 40 13.19 -12.25 19.82
N THR A 41 12.01 -11.85 19.33
CA THR A 41 11.45 -10.48 19.43
C THR A 41 10.99 -10.10 20.84
N ALA A 42 10.72 -11.07 21.71
CA ALA A 42 10.36 -10.82 23.11
C ALA A 42 11.58 -10.76 24.06
N LEU A 43 12.81 -10.94 23.54
CA LEU A 43 14.04 -10.86 24.33
C LEU A 43 14.44 -9.40 24.58
N SER A 44 15.21 -9.18 25.65
CA SER A 44 15.83 -7.88 25.96
C SER A 44 17.06 -7.56 25.08
N ARG A 45 17.04 -8.00 23.82
CA ARG A 45 18.05 -7.71 22.79
C ARG A 45 17.36 -7.64 21.43
N VAL A 46 17.98 -6.96 20.48
CA VAL A 46 17.51 -6.97 19.08
C VAL A 46 17.67 -8.39 18.51
N PRO A 47 16.64 -8.97 17.87
CA PRO A 47 16.71 -10.27 17.19
C PRO A 47 17.79 -10.30 16.11
N ASP A 48 18.38 -11.47 15.91
CA ASP A 48 19.42 -11.66 14.91
C ASP A 48 18.86 -11.37 13.49
N ASP A 49 17.59 -11.72 13.24
CA ASP A 49 16.92 -11.48 11.95
C ASP A 49 16.65 -9.99 11.65
N LEU A 50 16.58 -9.15 12.69
CA LEU A 50 16.34 -7.70 12.59
C LEU A 50 17.62 -6.88 12.79
N ALA A 51 18.73 -7.50 13.20
CA ALA A 51 19.99 -6.82 13.49
C ALA A 51 20.50 -6.00 12.29
N GLU A 52 20.28 -6.47 11.06
CA GLU A 52 20.69 -5.75 9.85
C GLU A 52 20.02 -4.37 9.68
N CYS A 53 18.76 -4.23 10.14
CA CYS A 53 18.02 -2.97 10.08
C CYS A 53 18.62 -1.90 11.00
N TYR A 54 19.42 -2.34 11.96
CA TYR A 54 20.07 -1.49 12.95
C TYR A 54 21.60 -1.43 12.78
N SER A 55 22.18 -2.24 11.89
CA SER A 55 23.62 -2.28 11.63
C SER A 55 24.03 -1.69 10.28
N ASP A 56 23.11 -1.62 9.30
CA ASP A 56 23.36 -0.93 8.03
C ASP A 56 22.79 0.50 8.08
N PRO A 57 23.62 1.55 7.93
CA PRO A 57 23.14 2.93 7.93
C PRO A 57 22.08 3.21 6.85
N ASN A 58 22.14 2.51 5.71
CA ASN A 58 21.17 2.69 4.64
C ASN A 58 19.79 2.14 5.02
N LEU A 59 19.74 1.02 5.74
CA LEU A 59 18.48 0.40 6.17
C LEU A 59 17.92 1.06 7.43
N LEU A 60 18.78 1.63 8.26
CA LEU A 60 18.38 2.41 9.44
C LEU A 60 17.71 3.72 9.06
N ASN A 61 18.19 4.39 8.00
CA ASN A 61 17.62 5.64 7.52
C ASN A 61 16.30 5.38 6.77
N ARG A 62 15.18 5.78 7.37
CA ARG A 62 13.83 5.55 6.85
C ARG A 62 13.60 6.24 5.50
N ASN A 63 14.39 7.25 5.12
CA ASN A 63 14.29 7.86 3.78
C ASN A 63 14.66 6.92 2.64
N ASN A 64 15.46 5.89 2.93
CA ASN A 64 15.85 4.87 1.95
C ASN A 64 14.88 3.69 1.91
N LEU A 65 13.93 3.64 2.84
CA LEU A 65 12.90 2.60 2.88
C LEU A 65 11.67 3.03 2.07
N PRO A 66 10.87 2.05 1.61
CA PRO A 66 9.56 2.30 1.06
C PRO A 66 8.67 3.17 1.96
N PRO A 67 7.76 3.97 1.39
CA PRO A 67 6.78 4.74 2.15
C PRO A 67 5.96 3.86 3.10
N ALA A 68 5.75 4.35 4.31
CA ALA A 68 4.89 3.75 5.33
C ALA A 68 3.41 4.06 5.05
N THR A 69 2.88 3.61 3.92
CA THR A 69 1.44 3.70 3.58
C THR A 69 0.76 2.35 3.78
N ILE A 70 -0.56 2.36 4.01
CA ILE A 70 -1.34 1.13 4.13
C ILE A 70 -1.26 0.25 2.87
N GLN A 71 -1.15 0.86 1.69
CA GLN A 71 -1.04 0.12 0.42
C GLN A 71 0.29 -0.64 0.34
N VAL A 72 1.40 0.00 0.72
CA VAL A 72 2.72 -0.66 0.79
C VAL A 72 2.72 -1.78 1.83
N LEU A 73 2.12 -1.57 3.02
CA LEU A 73 2.01 -2.63 4.03
C LEU A 73 1.23 -3.84 3.51
N ILE A 74 0.07 -3.61 2.91
CA ILE A 74 -0.78 -4.66 2.33
C ILE A 74 0.00 -5.42 1.24
N ASP A 75 0.74 -4.70 0.39
CA ASP A 75 1.53 -5.28 -0.69
C ASP A 75 2.71 -6.14 -0.18
N ILE A 76 3.40 -5.72 0.89
CA ILE A 76 4.43 -6.55 1.54
C ILE A 76 3.81 -7.82 2.13
N ILE A 77 2.66 -7.72 2.81
CA ILE A 77 1.95 -8.89 3.36
C ILE A 77 1.53 -9.83 2.23
N ARG A 78 1.03 -9.31 1.10
CA ARG A 78 0.69 -10.11 -0.09
C ARG A 78 1.88 -10.87 -0.64
N GLN A 79 3.07 -10.27 -0.68
CA GLN A 79 4.28 -10.96 -1.13
C GLN A 79 4.63 -12.14 -0.22
N ILE A 80 4.41 -12.01 1.08
CA ILE A 80 4.57 -13.13 2.03
C ILE A 80 3.51 -14.21 1.77
N GLU A 81 2.24 -13.83 1.57
CA GLU A 81 1.12 -14.75 1.30
C GLU A 81 1.25 -15.49 -0.03
N ASP A 82 1.76 -14.83 -1.07
CA ASP A 82 1.94 -15.38 -2.42
C ASP A 82 3.21 -16.25 -2.54
N ASN A 83 4.09 -16.23 -1.54
CA ASN A 83 5.31 -17.04 -1.56
C ASN A 83 4.93 -18.54 -1.47
N PRO A 84 5.33 -19.38 -2.44
CA PRO A 84 4.95 -20.79 -2.48
C PRO A 84 5.49 -21.60 -1.28
N ASN A 85 6.50 -21.09 -0.57
CA ASN A 85 7.05 -21.71 0.62
C ASN A 85 6.28 -21.35 1.90
N VAL A 86 5.34 -20.39 1.82
CA VAL A 86 4.50 -19.96 2.93
C VAL A 86 3.12 -20.57 2.74
N ASN A 87 2.75 -21.50 3.62
CA ASN A 87 1.40 -22.07 3.67
C ASN A 87 0.82 -21.83 5.06
N MET A 88 0.29 -20.62 5.26
CA MET A 88 -0.25 -20.15 6.54
C MET A 88 -1.64 -19.56 6.34
N ASP A 89 -2.57 -19.90 7.23
CA ASP A 89 -3.87 -19.22 7.31
C ASP A 89 -3.73 -17.80 7.94
N LEU A 90 -4.77 -16.97 7.86
CA LEU A 90 -4.75 -15.60 8.42
C LEU A 90 -4.35 -15.57 9.90
N ARG A 91 -4.82 -16.55 10.68
CA ARG A 91 -4.52 -16.69 12.12
C ARG A 91 -3.04 -16.98 12.33
N GLN A 92 -2.47 -17.87 11.52
CA GLN A 92 -1.07 -18.24 11.58
C GLN A 92 -0.19 -17.06 11.16
N LEU A 93 -0.48 -16.46 10.01
CA LEU A 93 0.28 -15.37 9.46
C LEU A 93 0.28 -14.14 10.37
N SER A 94 -0.88 -13.72 10.89
CA SER A 94 -0.96 -12.55 11.79
C SER A 94 -0.10 -12.72 13.04
N ALA A 95 -0.10 -13.89 13.68
CA ALA A 95 0.78 -14.16 14.81
C ALA A 95 2.26 -14.23 14.39
N VAL A 96 2.59 -14.90 13.27
CA VAL A 96 3.97 -15.03 12.78
C VAL A 96 4.58 -13.67 12.44
N LEU A 97 3.83 -12.77 11.79
CA LEU A 97 4.30 -11.41 11.52
C LEU A 97 4.70 -10.66 12.80
N LEU A 98 3.94 -10.83 13.89
CA LEU A 98 4.25 -10.22 15.18
C LEU A 98 5.48 -10.85 15.84
N HIS A 99 5.60 -12.18 15.80
CA HIS A 99 6.75 -12.87 16.39
C HIS A 99 8.03 -12.71 15.58
N THR A 100 7.96 -12.38 14.29
CA THR A 100 9.13 -12.24 13.39
C THR A 100 9.55 -10.79 13.18
N TYR A 101 8.61 -9.89 12.84
CA TYR A 101 8.95 -8.53 12.40
C TYR A 101 8.61 -7.43 13.40
N ARG A 102 7.84 -7.70 14.46
CA ARG A 102 7.49 -6.69 15.46
C ARG A 102 8.37 -6.83 16.70
N GLN A 103 9.03 -5.75 17.11
CA GLN A 103 9.63 -5.63 18.43
C GLN A 103 9.53 -4.17 18.89
N ASP A 104 8.65 -3.92 19.86
CA ASP A 104 8.41 -2.58 20.36
C ASP A 104 9.50 -2.14 21.37
N GLY A 105 9.66 -0.83 21.53
CA GLY A 105 10.54 -0.21 22.52
C GLY A 105 12.05 -0.29 22.23
N ILE A 106 12.48 -0.52 20.99
CA ILE A 106 13.89 -0.44 20.60
C ILE A 106 14.35 1.01 20.66
N GLU A 107 15.29 1.29 21.55
CA GLU A 107 15.90 2.60 21.75
C GLU A 107 17.40 2.55 21.45
N PHE A 108 17.93 3.69 21.04
CA PHE A 108 19.36 3.86 20.80
C PHE A 108 20.10 4.17 22.09
N HIS A 109 21.19 3.45 22.36
CA HIS A 109 22.04 3.61 23.52
C HIS A 109 23.51 3.67 23.07
N MET A 110 24.11 4.86 23.11
CA MET A 110 25.55 5.02 22.92
C MET A 110 26.16 5.59 24.20
N ASN A 111 27.23 4.96 24.68
CA ASN A 111 27.95 5.47 25.84
C ASN A 111 28.86 6.63 25.38
N GLN A 112 28.78 7.76 26.11
CA GLN A 112 29.57 8.99 25.87
C GLN A 112 31.09 8.75 25.79
N ASN A 113 31.59 7.63 26.34
CA ASN A 113 33.01 7.28 26.37
C ASN A 113 33.38 6.00 25.61
N SER A 114 32.46 5.39 24.85
CA SER A 114 32.75 4.16 24.10
C SER A 114 33.01 4.45 22.63
N PHE A 115 34.21 4.11 22.15
CA PHE A 115 34.44 3.93 20.71
C PHE A 115 33.48 2.86 20.19
N ALA A 116 32.83 3.12 19.07
CA ALA A 116 31.97 2.12 18.47
C ALA A 116 32.79 0.90 18.09
N SER A 117 32.45 -0.22 18.70
CA SER A 117 32.97 -1.53 18.34
C SER A 117 32.07 -2.11 17.26
N THR A 118 32.63 -2.67 16.20
CA THR A 118 31.87 -3.46 15.21
C THR A 118 31.19 -4.69 15.81
N MET A 119 31.49 -5.04 17.07
CA MET A 119 30.91 -6.17 17.80
C MET A 119 29.72 -5.77 18.70
N VAL A 120 29.38 -4.49 18.82
CA VAL A 120 28.30 -4.03 19.71
C VAL A 120 27.28 -3.20 18.94
N LEU A 121 26.02 -3.66 18.95
CA LEU A 121 24.90 -2.92 18.40
C LEU A 121 24.41 -1.87 19.43
N PRO A 122 24.38 -0.57 19.11
CA PRO A 122 23.96 0.49 20.04
C PRO A 122 22.44 0.63 20.11
N PHE A 123 21.70 -0.48 20.00
CA PHE A 123 20.25 -0.52 20.06
C PHE A 123 19.79 -1.62 21.01
N SER A 124 18.82 -1.30 21.87
CA SER A 124 18.30 -2.25 22.84
C SER A 124 16.81 -1.98 23.13
N PRO A 125 15.98 -3.03 23.24
CA PRO A 125 14.57 -2.90 23.59
C PRO A 125 14.43 -2.57 25.10
N THR A 126 14.38 -1.28 25.38
CA THR A 126 14.40 -0.70 26.74
C THR A 126 13.34 0.38 26.92
N GLY A 127 12.72 0.83 25.82
CA GLY A 127 11.63 1.78 25.86
C GLY A 127 10.39 1.22 26.52
N HIS A 128 9.54 2.13 26.97
CA HIS A 128 8.31 1.83 27.70
C HIS A 128 7.45 0.73 27.05
N SER A 129 7.26 0.79 25.73
CA SER A 129 6.39 -0.14 24.98
C SER A 129 6.90 -1.59 24.96
N PHE A 130 8.19 -1.81 25.23
CA PHE A 130 8.79 -3.15 25.25
C PHE A 130 8.17 -4.05 26.32
N HIS A 131 7.92 -3.54 27.53
CA HIS A 131 7.44 -4.36 28.65
C HIS A 131 6.07 -4.96 28.36
N ARG A 132 5.16 -4.14 27.81
CA ARG A 132 3.85 -4.57 27.32
C ARG A 132 4.00 -5.57 26.18
N HIS A 133 4.80 -5.23 25.17
CA HIS A 133 5.02 -6.08 23.99
C HIS A 133 5.52 -7.48 24.38
N ARG A 134 6.49 -7.55 25.29
CA ARG A 134 7.02 -8.81 25.82
C ARG A 134 5.95 -9.63 26.50
N LEU A 135 5.13 -9.03 27.37
CA LEU A 135 4.06 -9.75 28.07
C LEU A 135 3.02 -10.28 27.08
N LEU A 136 2.67 -9.46 26.08
CA LEU A 136 1.74 -9.80 25.00
C LEU A 136 2.22 -11.00 24.18
N LEU A 137 3.45 -10.98 23.66
CA LEU A 137 3.96 -12.09 22.85
C LEU A 137 4.26 -13.35 23.66
N THR A 138 4.67 -13.23 24.92
CA THR A 138 5.04 -14.40 25.74
C THR A 138 3.84 -15.10 26.38
N ARG A 139 2.75 -14.37 26.69
CA ARG A 139 1.64 -14.91 27.48
C ARG A 139 0.25 -14.81 26.85
N LEU A 140 0.02 -13.90 25.90
CA LEU A 140 -1.34 -13.56 25.43
C LEU A 140 -1.58 -13.86 23.95
N ILE A 141 -0.54 -13.78 23.11
CA ILE A 141 -0.60 -14.18 21.71
C ILE A 141 0.15 -15.50 21.54
N PRO A 142 -0.54 -16.58 21.16
CA PRO A 142 0.11 -17.88 21.00
C PRO A 142 1.16 -17.81 19.90
N ARG A 143 2.26 -18.51 20.12
CA ARG A 143 3.27 -18.71 19.08
C ARG A 143 2.81 -19.81 18.13
N ASN A 144 2.85 -19.52 16.83
CA ASN A 144 2.74 -20.56 15.81
C ASN A 144 4.11 -21.16 15.51
N PHE A 145 4.19 -22.49 15.38
CA PHE A 145 5.42 -23.22 15.08
C PHE A 145 5.93 -23.00 13.64
N ALA A 146 5.19 -22.27 12.82
CA ALA A 146 5.59 -21.91 11.48
C ALA A 146 6.51 -20.69 11.52
N SER A 147 7.72 -20.80 10.97
CA SER A 147 8.68 -19.70 10.86
C SER A 147 8.78 -19.23 9.41
N LEU A 148 8.92 -17.92 9.20
CA LEU A 148 9.32 -17.38 7.91
C LEU A 148 10.83 -17.62 7.72
N ALA A 149 11.22 -17.98 6.50
CA ALA A 149 12.64 -18.07 6.15
C ALA A 149 13.20 -16.66 5.91
N ASN A 150 14.51 -16.47 6.14
CA ASN A 150 15.15 -15.16 6.05
C ASN A 150 15.17 -14.58 4.62
N ASP A 151 14.96 -15.42 3.61
CA ASP A 151 14.88 -15.06 2.18
C ASP A 151 13.45 -14.78 1.70
N THR A 152 12.45 -14.80 2.59
CA THR A 152 11.04 -14.51 2.23
C THR A 152 10.83 -13.08 1.73
N LEU A 153 11.58 -12.12 2.29
CA LEU A 153 11.56 -10.72 1.88
C LEU A 153 12.99 -10.20 1.72
N PRO A 154 13.25 -9.30 0.77
CA PRO A 154 14.52 -8.57 0.71
C PRO A 154 14.69 -7.65 1.92
N SER A 155 15.94 -7.35 2.28
CA SER A 155 16.30 -6.56 3.46
C SER A 155 15.56 -5.23 3.59
N GLN A 156 15.37 -4.50 2.48
CA GLN A 156 14.64 -3.24 2.46
C GLN A 156 13.17 -3.41 2.88
N LEU A 157 12.50 -4.44 2.35
CA LEU A 157 11.10 -4.72 2.69
C LEU A 157 10.97 -5.27 4.11
N LYS A 158 11.94 -6.08 4.56
CA LYS A 158 12.02 -6.57 5.94
C LYS A 158 12.14 -5.43 6.95
N CYS A 159 13.05 -4.48 6.72
CA CYS A 159 13.20 -3.34 7.61
C CYS A 159 12.01 -2.37 7.51
N ALA A 160 11.42 -2.21 6.32
CA ALA A 160 10.21 -1.42 6.15
C ALA A 160 9.03 -1.99 6.96
N ILE A 161 8.71 -3.28 6.83
CA ILE A 161 7.64 -3.89 7.63
C ILE A 161 7.95 -3.85 9.13
N HIS A 162 9.21 -4.02 9.52
CA HIS A 162 9.61 -3.87 10.92
C HIS A 162 9.30 -2.47 11.46
N HIS A 163 9.66 -1.41 10.73
CA HIS A 163 9.36 -0.03 11.12
C HIS A 163 7.87 0.34 11.02
N MET A 164 7.09 -0.35 10.18
CA MET A 164 5.63 -0.19 10.11
C MET A 164 4.90 -0.90 11.25
N LEU A 165 5.47 -1.96 11.83
CA LEU A 165 4.83 -2.74 12.89
C LEU A 165 5.32 -2.42 14.30
N SER A 166 6.60 -2.04 14.44
CA SER A 166 7.26 -1.90 15.75
C SER A 166 7.12 -0.50 16.31
N THR A 167 6.45 -0.38 17.44
CA THR A 167 6.15 0.89 18.09
C THR A 167 7.33 1.34 18.95
N THR A 168 7.98 2.42 18.52
CA THR A 168 9.13 3.01 19.21
C THR A 168 9.06 4.53 19.13
N VAL A 169 9.45 5.22 20.20
CA VAL A 169 9.57 6.68 20.21
C VAL A 169 11.05 7.04 20.18
N ASP A 170 11.51 7.62 19.08
CA ASP A 170 12.88 8.08 18.94
C ASP A 170 12.99 9.56 19.31
N MET A 171 13.59 9.83 20.47
CA MET A 171 13.76 11.17 21.03
C MET A 171 15.06 11.86 20.60
N ARG A 172 15.87 11.23 19.73
CA ARG A 172 17.14 11.80 19.27
C ARG A 172 16.92 13.05 18.41
N LEU A 173 17.80 14.04 18.60
CA LEU A 173 17.88 15.20 17.71
C LEU A 173 18.39 14.79 16.33
N ARG A 174 17.80 15.38 15.29
CA ARG A 174 18.06 15.15 13.86
C ARG A 174 18.61 16.40 13.16
N GLY A 175 18.39 17.58 13.73
CA GLY A 175 18.80 18.85 13.12
C GLY A 175 17.73 19.45 12.18
N ASP A 176 16.58 18.79 12.01
CA ASP A 176 15.44 19.25 11.22
C ASP A 176 14.27 19.78 12.08
N GLU A 177 14.50 20.01 13.38
CA GLU A 177 13.45 20.36 14.36
C GLU A 177 12.71 21.66 14.02
N SER A 178 13.34 22.55 13.24
CA SER A 178 12.70 23.77 12.72
C SER A 178 11.55 23.51 11.74
N ASN A 179 11.51 22.33 11.11
CA ASN A 179 10.49 21.93 10.13
C ASN A 179 9.29 21.23 10.78
N CYS A 180 9.41 20.80 12.03
CA CYS A 180 8.38 20.03 12.75
C CYS A 180 7.04 20.77 12.90
N ASN A 181 7.06 22.10 12.80
CA ASN A 181 5.88 22.96 12.90
C ASN A 181 5.40 23.54 11.56
N GLN A 182 6.12 23.38 10.45
CA GLN A 182 5.72 24.02 9.18
C GLN A 182 4.60 23.24 8.45
N LEU A 183 4.63 21.90 8.50
CA LEU A 183 3.54 21.07 7.96
C LEU A 183 2.24 21.16 8.80
N SER A 184 2.35 21.59 10.08
CA SER A 184 1.19 21.87 10.94
C SER A 184 0.36 23.07 10.46
N GLN A 185 0.97 24.02 9.74
CA GLN A 185 0.31 25.26 9.32
C GLN A 185 -0.67 25.06 8.16
N TYR A 186 -0.42 24.09 7.27
CA TYR A 186 -1.30 23.86 6.12
C TYR A 186 -2.61 23.12 6.46
N ARG A 187 -2.65 22.34 7.56
CA ARG A 187 -3.91 21.74 8.06
C ARG A 187 -4.55 22.50 9.23
N SER A 188 -3.79 23.26 10.01
CA SER A 188 -4.35 24.04 11.13
C SER A 188 -5.24 25.22 10.70
N LEU A 189 -5.33 25.52 9.40
CA LEU A 189 -6.35 26.41 8.85
C LEU A 189 -7.78 25.82 8.90
N ARG A 190 -7.99 24.60 9.42
CA ARG A 190 -9.31 23.96 9.56
C ARG A 190 -9.67 23.46 10.96
N SER A 191 -8.83 23.69 11.98
CA SER A 191 -9.18 23.30 13.36
C SER A 191 -8.90 24.46 14.32
N GLY A 192 -9.95 24.89 15.04
CA GLY A 192 -9.90 26.00 15.97
C GLY A 192 -8.96 25.70 17.14
N ARG A 193 -8.03 26.61 17.41
CA ARG A 193 -7.08 26.49 18.53
C ARG A 193 -7.82 26.60 19.87
N SER A 194 -7.53 25.67 20.78
CA SER A 194 -7.74 25.84 22.21
C SER A 194 -6.59 26.70 22.76
N ILE A 195 -6.92 27.80 23.43
CA ILE A 195 -5.98 28.70 24.09
C ILE A 195 -5.85 28.25 25.54
N SER A 196 -4.74 27.61 25.91
CA SER A 196 -4.12 27.80 27.24
C SER A 196 -2.74 27.14 27.28
N ASP A 197 -1.80 27.88 27.88
CA ASP A 197 -0.46 27.50 28.32
C ASP A 197 0.70 27.68 27.32
N ASP A 198 0.97 28.93 26.98
CA ASP A 198 2.25 29.38 26.44
C ASP A 198 3.11 30.01 27.56
N VAL A 199 4.13 29.28 28.04
CA VAL A 199 5.37 29.87 28.56
C VAL A 199 6.55 29.03 28.07
N GLU A 200 7.02 29.30 26.85
CA GLU A 200 8.31 28.78 26.38
C GLU A 200 9.45 29.51 27.10
N ILE A 201 10.16 28.80 27.97
CA ILE A 201 11.42 29.26 28.56
C ILE A 201 12.53 29.03 27.54
N ILE A 202 12.87 30.06 26.78
CA ILE A 202 14.08 30.11 25.96
C ILE A 202 15.30 30.16 26.90
N LYS A 203 16.05 29.06 27.01
CA LYS A 203 17.41 29.08 27.55
C LYS A 203 18.42 29.29 26.42
N PRO A 204 19.29 30.33 26.47
CA PRO A 204 20.32 30.53 25.48
C PRO A 204 21.61 29.86 25.94
N MET A 205 22.04 28.77 25.29
CA MET A 205 23.43 28.35 25.33
C MET A 205 23.83 27.69 24.00
N MET A 206 24.29 28.53 23.08
CA MET A 206 25.11 28.10 21.95
C MET A 206 26.51 28.68 22.21
N LYS A 207 27.40 27.89 22.83
CA LYS A 207 28.83 28.18 22.83
C LYS A 207 29.39 27.62 21.53
N THR A 208 29.88 28.52 20.68
CA THR A 208 30.64 28.18 19.47
C THR A 208 32.05 27.75 19.85
N ASP A 209 32.43 26.53 19.46
CA ASP A 209 33.81 26.04 19.51
C ASP A 209 34.68 26.81 18.47
N PRO A 210 35.98 27.11 18.74
CA PRO A 210 36.81 27.98 17.88
C PRO A 210 37.26 27.35 16.56
N SER A 211 36.90 26.10 16.28
CA SER A 211 37.44 25.34 15.14
C SER A 211 36.64 25.48 13.84
N GLY A 212 35.46 26.12 13.84
CA GLY A 212 34.77 26.59 12.63
C GLY A 212 34.36 25.54 11.60
N ALA A 213 34.61 24.24 11.86
CA ALA A 213 34.19 23.15 11.00
C ALA A 213 32.87 22.58 11.54
N MET A 214 31.74 23.17 11.13
CA MET A 214 30.47 22.45 11.21
C MET A 214 30.62 21.22 10.30
N GLN A 215 30.55 20.02 10.88
CA GLN A 215 30.41 18.80 10.09
C GLN A 215 29.18 18.99 9.18
N ASN A 216 29.36 18.77 7.87
CA ASN A 216 28.31 18.87 6.86
C ASN A 216 27.31 17.72 7.06
N HIS A 217 26.43 17.83 8.06
CA HIS A 217 25.31 16.93 8.21
C HIS A 217 24.19 17.35 7.26
N ASN A 218 23.67 16.39 6.51
CA ASN A 218 22.52 16.61 5.64
C ASN A 218 21.26 16.72 6.53
N PRO A 219 20.61 17.89 6.60
CA PRO A 219 19.42 18.09 7.46
C PRO A 219 18.20 17.29 6.99
N ASN A 220 18.30 16.53 5.90
CA ASN A 220 17.23 15.71 5.37
C ASN A 220 17.29 14.24 5.82
N ASP A 221 18.36 13.83 6.52
CA ASP A 221 18.47 12.48 7.06
C ASP A 221 17.66 12.36 8.35
N ASP A 222 16.96 11.24 8.53
CA ASP A 222 16.13 10.99 9.72
C ASP A 222 16.96 10.57 10.95
N VAL A 223 18.22 10.19 10.73
CA VAL A 223 19.19 9.91 11.77
C VAL A 223 20.54 10.53 11.40
N GLU A 224 21.14 11.29 12.33
CA GLU A 224 22.45 11.90 12.18
C GLU A 224 23.59 10.87 12.39
N TYR A 225 23.82 9.96 11.44
CA TYR A 225 25.02 9.10 11.41
C TYR A 225 25.58 8.95 9.98
N SER A 226 26.86 9.27 9.80
CA SER A 226 27.61 8.95 8.57
C SER A 226 28.28 7.56 8.65
N SER A 227 28.57 7.10 9.87
CA SER A 227 29.14 5.79 10.17
C SER A 227 28.83 5.41 11.63
N PHE A 228 28.74 4.11 11.93
CA PHE A 228 28.59 3.64 13.32
C PHE A 228 29.79 4.01 14.20
N SER A 229 30.94 4.40 13.62
CA SER A 229 32.13 4.83 14.35
C SER A 229 32.12 6.28 14.83
N ASP A 230 31.15 7.09 14.40
CA ASP A 230 31.07 8.49 14.79
C ASP A 230 30.45 8.63 16.19
N THR A 231 31.09 9.44 17.03
CA THR A 231 30.54 9.87 18.33
C THR A 231 29.25 10.66 18.10
N MET A 232 28.26 10.53 19.00
CA MET A 232 27.05 11.39 18.99
C MET A 232 27.44 12.85 18.75
N SER A 233 26.72 13.55 17.89
CA SER A 233 26.95 14.98 17.69
C SER A 233 26.77 15.71 19.02
N GLU A 234 27.52 16.79 19.24
CA GLU A 234 27.42 17.62 20.45
C GLU A 234 25.96 18.05 20.70
N ARG A 235 25.17 18.20 19.62
CA ARG A 235 23.73 18.51 19.67
C ARG A 235 22.93 17.39 20.32
N GLN A 236 23.10 16.15 19.88
CA GLN A 236 22.38 15.00 20.43
C GLN A 236 22.71 14.71 21.91
N GLN A 237 23.88 15.15 22.40
CA GLN A 237 24.26 15.00 23.80
C GLN A 237 23.60 16.05 24.72
N LEU A 238 23.17 17.19 24.17
CA LEU A 238 22.74 18.36 24.94
C LEU A 238 21.22 18.51 25.06
N SER A 239 20.41 17.92 24.17
CA SER A 239 18.95 18.07 24.19
C SER A 239 18.22 16.90 23.53
N GLN A 240 16.94 16.71 23.89
CA GLN A 240 15.99 15.81 23.20
C GLN A 240 15.32 16.53 22.03
N SER A 241 14.81 15.77 21.07
CA SER A 241 13.99 16.31 19.98
C SER A 241 12.67 16.89 20.48
N THR A 242 12.31 18.06 19.98
CA THR A 242 11.00 18.68 20.21
C THR A 242 9.87 17.97 19.47
N CYS A 243 10.21 17.12 18.50
CA CYS A 243 9.29 16.40 17.63
C CYS A 243 9.82 14.98 17.36
N PRO A 244 9.73 14.09 18.37
CA PRO A 244 10.28 12.76 18.29
C PRO A 244 9.59 11.93 17.19
N LEU A 245 10.31 10.95 16.64
CA LEU A 245 9.75 10.05 15.64
C LEU A 245 8.97 8.94 16.31
N LEU A 246 7.78 8.65 15.79
CA LEU A 246 7.01 7.47 16.16
C LEU A 246 7.21 6.38 15.09
N GLY A 247 7.67 5.21 15.51
CA GLY A 247 7.66 3.96 14.73
C GLY A 247 6.33 3.21 14.87
N GLY A 248 6.12 2.21 14.03
CA GLY A 248 4.93 1.34 14.09
C GLY A 248 3.69 1.93 13.43
N VAL A 249 3.86 3.00 12.65
CA VAL A 249 2.77 3.81 12.10
C VAL A 249 2.70 3.69 10.59
N VAL A 250 1.49 3.59 10.06
CA VAL A 250 1.20 3.64 8.62
C VAL A 250 0.20 4.73 8.28
N ASN A 251 0.36 5.33 7.11
CA ASN A 251 -0.51 6.38 6.60
C ASN A 251 -1.76 5.79 5.94
N THR A 252 -2.93 6.34 6.28
CA THR A 252 -4.22 6.01 5.68
C THR A 252 -4.99 7.29 5.35
N GLN A 253 -5.99 7.19 4.48
CA GLN A 253 -6.86 8.33 4.15
C GLN A 253 -7.63 8.86 5.37
N TRP A 254 -7.79 8.05 6.42
CA TRP A 254 -8.51 8.37 7.66
C TRP A 254 -7.56 8.66 8.83
N GLY A 255 -6.30 9.01 8.56
CA GLY A 255 -5.31 9.31 9.59
C GLY A 255 -4.25 8.23 9.74
N ALA A 256 -3.18 8.57 10.47
CA ALA A 256 -2.09 7.66 10.76
C ALA A 256 -2.51 6.58 11.77
N VAL A 257 -2.12 5.33 11.58
CA VAL A 257 -2.58 4.18 12.39
C VAL A 257 -1.40 3.34 12.84
N SER A 258 -1.43 2.85 14.09
CA SER A 258 -0.48 1.84 14.55
C SER A 258 -0.81 0.47 13.95
N ALA A 259 -0.11 0.07 12.88
CA ALA A 259 -0.38 -1.17 12.17
C ALA A 259 -0.03 -2.41 13.01
N GLY A 260 1.02 -2.32 13.83
CA GLY A 260 1.38 -3.37 14.77
C GLY A 260 0.21 -3.73 15.69
N THR A 261 -0.43 -2.71 16.27
CA THR A 261 -1.59 -2.88 17.17
C THR A 261 -2.81 -3.46 16.44
N VAL A 262 -3.04 -3.06 15.19
CA VAL A 262 -4.12 -3.66 14.36
C VAL A 262 -3.89 -5.15 14.15
N ILE A 263 -2.68 -5.55 13.73
CA ILE A 263 -2.35 -6.97 13.51
C ILE A 263 -2.38 -7.76 14.83
N ALA A 264 -1.97 -7.15 15.95
CA ALA A 264 -2.08 -7.78 17.28
C ALA A 264 -3.53 -8.02 17.69
N GLY A 265 -4.44 -7.06 17.44
CA GLY A 265 -5.88 -7.25 17.65
C GLY A 265 -6.46 -8.37 16.80
N ILE A 266 -6.07 -8.44 15.51
CA ILE A 266 -6.44 -9.53 14.60
C ILE A 266 -5.95 -10.88 15.12
N ALA A 267 -4.67 -10.99 15.51
CA ALA A 267 -4.08 -12.23 16.02
C ALA A 267 -4.73 -12.70 17.33
N ALA A 268 -5.00 -11.77 18.26
CA ALA A 268 -5.70 -12.05 19.51
C ALA A 268 -7.15 -12.48 19.28
N GLY A 269 -7.86 -11.82 18.36
CA GLY A 269 -9.23 -12.20 17.96
C GLY A 269 -9.31 -13.52 17.19
N ALA A 270 -8.28 -13.86 16.42
CA ALA A 270 -8.18 -15.13 15.69
C ALA A 270 -7.88 -16.30 16.62
N SER A 271 -7.32 -16.03 17.80
CA SER A 271 -7.07 -16.99 18.87
C SER A 271 -7.56 -16.43 20.22
N PRO A 272 -8.89 -16.33 20.44
CA PRO A 272 -9.42 -15.73 21.66
C PRO A 272 -8.96 -16.49 22.90
N GLN A 273 -8.43 -15.78 23.89
CA GLN A 273 -7.98 -16.35 25.16
C GLN A 273 -8.39 -15.48 26.33
N VAL A 274 -8.79 -16.14 27.41
CA VAL A 274 -9.03 -15.51 28.71
C VAL A 274 -8.00 -16.08 29.67
N VAL A 275 -7.07 -15.24 30.12
CA VAL A 275 -5.91 -15.65 30.90
C VAL A 275 -6.08 -15.17 32.34
N PRO A 276 -5.92 -16.06 33.34
CA PRO A 276 -5.89 -15.64 34.75
C PRO A 276 -4.74 -14.66 35.00
N ILE A 277 -5.02 -13.57 35.72
CA ILE A 277 -4.04 -12.50 35.99
C ILE A 277 -2.76 -13.02 36.65
N MET A 278 -2.88 -14.05 37.50
CA MET A 278 -1.73 -14.69 38.17
C MET A 278 -0.72 -15.32 37.20
N ASN A 279 -1.13 -15.64 35.97
CA ASN A 279 -0.22 -16.15 34.93
C ASN A 279 0.54 -15.03 34.20
N LEU A 280 0.13 -13.77 34.38
CA LEU A 280 0.72 -12.58 33.76
C LEU A 280 1.68 -11.85 34.70
N VAL A 281 1.55 -12.10 36.00
CA VAL A 281 2.36 -11.49 37.05
C VAL A 281 3.73 -12.18 37.13
N ARG A 282 4.80 -11.39 37.35
CA ARG A 282 6.18 -11.89 37.40
C ARG A 282 6.51 -12.65 38.69
N ASP A 283 6.14 -12.06 39.83
CA ASP A 283 6.39 -12.58 41.18
C ASP A 283 5.02 -12.71 41.86
N SER A 284 4.66 -13.87 42.40
CA SER A 284 3.29 -14.32 42.74
C SER A 284 2.44 -13.45 43.71
N ASP A 285 2.85 -12.22 43.98
CA ASP A 285 2.21 -11.24 44.86
C ASP A 285 1.61 -10.08 44.04
N LEU A 286 0.27 -10.04 43.98
CA LEU A 286 -0.47 -8.87 43.50
C LEU A 286 -0.77 -7.92 44.67
N ASN A 287 -0.21 -6.71 44.60
CA ASN A 287 -0.38 -5.70 45.66
C ASN A 287 -1.71 -4.94 45.60
N TYR A 288 -2.53 -5.18 44.58
CA TYR A 288 -3.77 -4.45 44.33
C TYR A 288 -5.00 -5.24 44.76
N LYS A 289 -5.90 -4.60 45.51
CA LYS A 289 -7.19 -5.18 45.93
C LYS A 289 -8.27 -4.92 44.86
N ASN A 290 -9.26 -5.81 44.77
CA ASN A 290 -10.42 -5.69 43.85
C ASN A 290 -10.08 -5.68 42.35
N VAL A 291 -8.96 -6.28 41.95
CA VAL A 291 -8.59 -6.42 40.54
C VAL A 291 -9.34 -7.62 39.92
N PRO A 292 -9.88 -7.48 38.69
CA PRO A 292 -10.47 -8.60 37.97
C PRO A 292 -9.46 -9.76 37.83
N GLN A 293 -9.97 -10.99 37.97
CA GLN A 293 -9.11 -12.18 38.04
C GLN A 293 -8.66 -12.71 36.68
N ASN A 294 -9.30 -12.24 35.61
CA ASN A 294 -9.10 -12.72 34.26
C ASN A 294 -8.89 -11.52 33.33
N VAL A 295 -8.06 -11.70 32.31
CA VAL A 295 -7.80 -10.73 31.25
C VAL A 295 -8.11 -11.39 29.91
N ASN A 296 -8.94 -10.76 29.10
CA ASN A 296 -9.16 -11.19 27.72
C ASN A 296 -8.04 -10.64 26.83
N ASN A 297 -7.34 -11.50 26.11
CA ASN A 297 -6.15 -11.14 25.32
C ASN A 297 -6.38 -10.07 24.24
N LEU A 298 -7.61 -9.86 23.78
CA LEU A 298 -7.94 -8.83 22.79
C LEU A 298 -7.72 -7.40 23.33
N PHE A 299 -8.06 -7.15 24.60
CA PHE A 299 -7.94 -5.83 25.22
C PHE A 299 -6.47 -5.36 25.34
N PRO A 300 -5.54 -6.13 25.94
CA PRO A 300 -4.14 -5.74 26.06
C PRO A 300 -3.38 -5.79 24.74
N ALA A 301 -3.87 -6.56 23.76
CA ALA A 301 -3.36 -6.52 22.39
C ALA A 301 -3.71 -5.22 21.65
N THR A 302 -4.67 -4.46 22.18
CA THR A 302 -5.21 -3.23 21.59
C THR A 302 -5.19 -2.11 22.63
N LEU A 303 -6.35 -1.62 23.05
CA LEU A 303 -6.51 -0.38 23.80
C LEU A 303 -6.05 -0.46 25.26
N SER A 304 -6.33 -1.57 25.95
CA SER A 304 -6.01 -1.66 27.38
C SER A 304 -4.52 -1.75 27.63
N GLY A 305 -3.75 -2.16 26.62
CA GLY A 305 -2.29 -2.21 26.66
C GLY A 305 -1.70 -0.81 26.77
N ASP A 306 -2.00 0.06 25.79
CA ASP A 306 -1.52 1.45 25.76
C ASP A 306 -2.06 2.26 26.96
N LEU A 307 -3.33 2.05 27.34
CA LEU A 307 -3.92 2.73 28.50
C LEU A 307 -3.26 2.31 29.82
N ALA A 308 -2.95 1.03 30.00
CA ALA A 308 -2.23 0.56 31.18
C ALA A 308 -0.83 1.17 31.26
N GLU A 309 -0.14 1.26 30.12
CA GLU A 309 1.18 1.87 30.01
C GLU A 309 1.14 3.36 30.38
N ALA A 310 0.20 4.12 29.81
CA ALA A 310 -0.02 5.53 30.15
C ALA A 310 -0.34 5.74 31.64
N VAL A 311 -1.19 4.89 32.23
CA VAL A 311 -1.53 4.94 33.66
C VAL A 311 -0.29 4.75 34.54
N LEU A 312 0.52 3.73 34.26
CA LEU A 312 1.67 3.39 35.10
C LEU A 312 2.77 4.45 34.99
N ILE A 313 3.08 4.91 33.78
CA ILE A 313 4.17 5.86 33.53
C ILE A 313 3.80 7.25 34.01
N GLN A 314 2.65 7.78 33.59
CA GLN A 314 2.23 9.14 34.00
C GLN A 314 1.89 9.19 35.51
N GLY A 315 1.35 8.10 36.06
CA GLY A 315 1.06 7.98 37.48
C GLY A 315 2.30 7.90 38.37
N THR A 316 3.37 7.22 37.93
CA THR A 316 4.60 7.05 38.73
C THR A 316 5.69 8.07 38.45
N GLU A 317 6.04 8.30 37.18
CA GLU A 317 7.15 9.18 36.82
C GLU A 317 6.80 10.65 37.03
N ARG A 318 5.53 11.01 36.81
CA ARG A 318 5.04 12.41 36.85
C ARG A 318 4.17 12.70 38.07
N GLY A 319 3.75 11.67 38.81
CA GLY A 319 2.86 11.81 39.97
C GLY A 319 1.51 12.43 39.63
N ASN A 320 1.08 12.34 38.36
CA ASN A 320 -0.13 13.00 37.88
C ASN A 320 -1.36 12.14 38.18
N SER A 321 -2.39 12.73 38.80
CA SER A 321 -3.67 12.07 39.04
C SER A 321 -4.57 12.06 37.81
N ILE A 322 -4.25 12.85 36.78
CA ILE A 322 -5.01 12.97 35.53
C ILE A 322 -4.17 12.40 34.39
N ILE A 323 -4.63 11.32 33.78
CA ILE A 323 -3.90 10.65 32.70
C ILE A 323 -4.27 11.29 31.36
N SER A 324 -3.29 11.81 30.65
CA SER A 324 -3.46 12.39 29.32
C SER A 324 -3.29 11.34 28.22
N VAL A 325 -4.08 11.48 27.16
CA VAL A 325 -4.10 10.58 25.99
C VAL A 325 -4.23 11.41 24.71
N GLY A 326 -3.75 10.87 23.58
CA GLY A 326 -3.95 11.48 22.27
C GLY A 326 -2.89 12.52 21.89
N THR A 327 -1.63 12.09 21.83
CA THR A 327 -0.56 12.95 21.28
C THR A 327 -0.58 12.89 19.76
N ALA A 328 -0.86 14.04 19.14
CA ALA A 328 -0.91 14.21 17.69
C ALA A 328 0.49 14.32 17.05
N GLY A 329 0.53 14.19 15.73
CA GLY A 329 1.75 14.31 14.94
C GLY A 329 1.47 14.50 13.45
N ASN A 330 2.53 14.61 12.66
CA ASN A 330 2.50 14.81 11.21
C ASN A 330 3.52 13.91 10.50
N TRP A 331 3.23 13.60 9.24
CA TRP A 331 4.19 12.95 8.35
C TRP A 331 5.25 13.92 7.84
N ASN A 332 6.39 13.38 7.43
CA ASN A 332 7.50 14.13 6.81
C ASN A 332 7.16 14.73 5.43
N SER A 333 6.16 14.17 4.74
CA SER A 333 5.72 14.60 3.41
C SER A 333 4.21 14.43 3.27
N SER A 334 3.59 15.11 2.29
CA SER A 334 2.19 14.87 1.90
C SER A 334 2.03 13.62 1.03
N GLN A 335 3.06 13.27 0.26
CA GLN A 335 3.12 12.12 -0.64
C GLN A 335 4.36 11.29 -0.35
N ALA A 336 4.27 9.97 -0.51
CA ALA A 336 5.36 9.05 -0.14
C ALA A 336 5.81 9.21 1.32
N THR A 337 4.86 9.17 2.25
CA THR A 337 5.08 9.33 3.69
C THR A 337 6.00 8.24 4.24
N ARG A 338 7.10 8.59 4.92
CA ARG A 338 8.10 7.60 5.40
C ARG A 338 8.18 7.49 6.92
N PHE A 339 8.10 8.62 7.62
CA PHE A 339 8.16 8.65 9.08
C PHE A 339 7.20 9.69 9.66
N PHE A 340 6.72 9.40 10.87
CA PHE A 340 5.75 10.20 11.59
C PHE A 340 6.45 10.93 12.75
N MET A 341 6.26 12.24 12.82
CA MET A 341 6.82 13.12 13.85
C MET A 341 5.71 13.56 14.81
N LEU A 342 5.92 13.34 16.10
CA LEU A 342 5.00 13.80 17.13
C LEU A 342 5.14 15.31 17.35
N HIS A 343 4.06 15.97 17.79
CA HIS A 343 4.08 17.40 18.13
C HIS A 343 4.70 17.68 19.51
N ASN A 344 4.81 16.64 20.35
CA ASN A 344 5.33 16.76 21.71
C ASN A 344 6.15 15.50 22.04
N TYR A 345 7.11 15.66 22.95
CA TYR A 345 7.93 14.59 23.52
C TYR A 345 7.40 14.10 24.88
N VAL A 346 6.38 14.75 25.43
CA VAL A 346 5.71 14.37 26.68
C VAL A 346 4.36 13.72 26.39
N ASN A 347 3.91 12.81 27.26
CA ASN A 347 2.63 12.09 27.17
C ASN A 347 2.50 11.24 25.89
N VAL A 348 3.58 10.56 25.51
CA VAL A 348 3.69 9.77 24.28
C VAL A 348 3.30 8.31 24.46
N GLU A 349 2.79 7.93 25.64
CA GLU A 349 2.45 6.54 25.98
C GLU A 349 1.14 6.05 25.34
N MET A 350 0.31 6.98 24.87
CA MET A 350 -0.89 6.69 24.07
C MET A 350 -1.11 7.80 23.04
N THR A 351 -0.54 7.61 21.86
CA THR A 351 -0.56 8.54 20.73
C THR A 351 -1.82 8.40 19.87
N ASP A 352 -2.06 9.40 19.03
CA ASP A 352 -3.15 9.40 18.05
C ASP A 352 -3.16 8.16 17.13
N PRO A 353 -2.00 7.71 16.57
CA PRO A 353 -1.95 6.49 15.79
C PRO A 353 -2.23 5.22 16.59
N GLU A 354 -1.80 5.14 17.85
CA GLU A 354 -2.08 4.00 18.73
C GLU A 354 -3.56 3.92 19.10
N ILE A 355 -4.21 5.06 19.39
CA ILE A 355 -5.66 5.12 19.61
C ILE A 355 -6.41 4.57 18.40
N ARG A 356 -6.09 5.05 17.19
CA ARG A 356 -6.73 4.58 15.94
C ARG A 356 -6.46 3.09 15.71
N GLY A 357 -5.22 2.65 15.88
CA GLY A 357 -4.82 1.25 15.69
C GLY A 357 -5.43 0.31 16.72
N GLY A 358 -5.62 0.78 17.95
CA GLY A 358 -6.29 0.06 19.02
C GLY A 358 -7.78 -0.12 18.75
N ILE A 359 -8.48 0.93 18.28
CA ILE A 359 -9.90 0.82 17.87
C ILE A 359 -10.04 -0.14 16.69
N ASP A 360 -9.25 0.07 15.63
CA ASP A 360 -9.29 -0.74 14.41
C ASP A 360 -8.98 -2.23 14.72
N GLY A 361 -7.91 -2.47 15.49
CA GLY A 361 -7.52 -3.81 15.94
C GLY A 361 -8.57 -4.47 16.83
N PHE A 362 -9.20 -3.72 17.73
CA PHE A 362 -10.23 -4.26 18.62
C PHE A 362 -11.47 -4.66 17.83
N VAL A 363 -11.94 -3.78 16.94
CA VAL A 363 -13.12 -4.04 16.10
C VAL A 363 -12.89 -5.26 15.22
N LEU A 364 -11.78 -5.30 14.47
CA LEU A 364 -11.43 -6.44 13.61
C LEU A 364 -11.24 -7.73 14.43
N GLY A 365 -10.57 -7.66 15.57
CA GLY A 365 -10.36 -8.80 16.46
C GLY A 365 -11.66 -9.35 17.04
N SER A 366 -12.60 -8.49 17.44
CA SER A 366 -13.90 -8.90 18.00
C SER A 366 -14.78 -9.67 17.01
N LEU A 367 -14.61 -9.39 15.71
CA LEU A 367 -15.38 -10.01 14.63
C LEU A 367 -14.70 -11.24 14.05
N MET A 368 -13.42 -11.46 14.37
CA MET A 368 -12.61 -12.52 13.78
C MET A 368 -13.21 -13.92 13.91
N PRO A 369 -13.85 -14.31 15.05
CA PRO A 369 -14.52 -15.61 15.13
C PRO A 369 -15.62 -15.79 14.05
N SER A 370 -16.35 -14.71 13.72
CA SER A 370 -17.37 -14.74 12.66
C SER A 370 -16.76 -14.77 11.26
N ILE A 371 -15.68 -14.02 11.03
CA ILE A 371 -14.97 -13.96 9.74
C ILE A 371 -14.35 -15.33 9.43
N LEU A 372 -13.72 -15.98 10.41
CA LEU A 372 -13.13 -17.31 10.23
C LEU A 372 -14.19 -18.38 10.01
N ALA A 373 -15.38 -18.25 10.60
CA ALA A 373 -16.48 -19.17 10.38
C ALA A 373 -17.10 -19.05 8.97
N ASN A 374 -17.22 -17.82 8.45
CA ASN A 374 -17.88 -17.55 7.16
C ASN A 374 -16.91 -17.53 5.96
N SER A 375 -15.64 -17.23 6.19
CA SER A 375 -14.62 -17.02 5.16
C SER A 375 -13.23 -17.52 5.62
N GLY A 376 -13.14 -18.80 5.98
CA GLY A 376 -11.92 -19.39 6.55
C GLY A 376 -10.64 -19.32 5.69
N ASN A 377 -10.78 -19.04 4.39
CA ASN A 377 -9.65 -18.90 3.46
C ASN A 377 -9.31 -17.43 3.13
N LEU A 378 -9.87 -16.44 3.85
CA LEU A 378 -9.61 -15.03 3.59
C LEU A 378 -8.15 -14.69 3.97
N PRO A 379 -7.31 -14.18 3.04
CA PRO A 379 -5.96 -13.71 3.36
C PRO A 379 -6.00 -12.48 4.27
N LEU A 380 -4.94 -12.29 5.07
CA LEU A 380 -4.79 -11.13 5.94
C LEU A 380 -4.73 -9.83 5.12
N SER A 381 -4.03 -9.85 3.99
CA SER A 381 -3.93 -8.67 3.12
C SER A 381 -5.29 -8.25 2.56
N THR A 382 -6.15 -9.20 2.19
CA THR A 382 -7.51 -8.93 1.70
C THR A 382 -8.39 -8.37 2.81
N LEU A 383 -8.29 -8.89 4.04
CA LEU A 383 -9.02 -8.35 5.19
C LEU A 383 -8.67 -6.88 5.44
N LEU A 384 -7.37 -6.54 5.41
CA LEU A 384 -6.90 -5.16 5.60
C LEU A 384 -7.37 -4.25 4.45
N ASP A 385 -7.27 -4.71 3.20
CA ASP A 385 -7.74 -3.96 2.03
C ASP A 385 -9.26 -3.70 2.08
N MET A 386 -10.05 -4.66 2.58
CA MET A 386 -11.48 -4.48 2.81
C MET A 386 -11.79 -3.43 3.88
N TYR A 387 -11.11 -3.49 5.04
CA TYR A 387 -11.35 -2.58 6.15
C TYR A 387 -10.95 -1.13 5.85
N TYR A 388 -9.82 -0.96 5.14
CA TYR A 388 -9.31 0.33 4.66
C TYR A 388 -9.82 0.67 3.25
N SER A 389 -10.99 0.15 2.86
CA SER A 389 -11.68 0.55 1.63
C SER A 389 -12.65 1.71 1.88
N PRO A 390 -12.86 2.60 0.89
CA PRO A 390 -13.75 3.74 1.06
C PRO A 390 -15.24 3.36 1.09
N VAL A 391 -15.67 2.31 0.38
CA VAL A 391 -17.10 2.02 0.15
C VAL A 391 -17.60 0.76 0.88
N ASN A 392 -17.02 -0.40 0.63
CA ASN A 392 -17.70 -1.68 0.89
C ASN A 392 -17.37 -2.35 2.23
N GLY A 393 -16.24 -2.04 2.87
CA GLY A 393 -15.93 -2.59 4.21
C GLY A 393 -15.88 -4.12 4.26
N LEU A 394 -16.26 -4.70 5.40
CA LEU A 394 -16.26 -6.15 5.60
C LEU A 394 -17.50 -6.83 4.99
N LEU A 395 -17.35 -8.10 4.61
CA LEU A 395 -18.45 -8.91 4.04
C LEU A 395 -19.59 -9.12 5.04
N THR A 396 -19.27 -9.36 6.31
CA THR A 396 -20.25 -9.62 7.37
C THR A 396 -21.05 -8.37 7.73
N ASP A 397 -20.41 -7.20 7.66
CA ASP A 397 -21.03 -5.91 7.91
C ASP A 397 -20.29 -4.79 7.15
N PRO A 398 -20.89 -4.23 6.07
CA PRO A 398 -20.30 -3.15 5.28
C PRO A 398 -20.12 -1.82 6.04
N SER A 399 -20.77 -1.66 7.19
CA SER A 399 -20.61 -0.46 8.03
C SER A 399 -19.28 -0.41 8.79
N ILE A 400 -18.59 -1.55 8.87
CA ILE A 400 -17.34 -1.72 9.59
C ILE A 400 -16.18 -1.32 8.68
N ARG A 401 -15.77 -0.06 8.83
CA ARG A 401 -14.73 0.61 8.04
C ARG A 401 -13.96 1.60 8.91
N ALA A 402 -12.72 1.88 8.51
CA ALA A 402 -11.86 2.88 9.16
C ALA A 402 -12.50 4.29 9.26
N CYS A 403 -13.35 4.68 8.31
CA CYS A 403 -14.05 5.97 8.33
C CYS A 403 -15.14 6.09 9.41
N ASN A 404 -15.53 4.98 10.07
CA ASN A 404 -16.60 4.93 11.07
C ASN A 404 -16.09 4.74 12.51
N ARG A 405 -14.78 4.91 12.75
CA ARG A 405 -14.13 4.65 14.05
C ARG A 405 -14.83 5.29 15.24
N GLY A 406 -15.26 6.54 15.14
CA GLY A 406 -15.90 7.24 16.26
C GLY A 406 -17.17 6.54 16.74
N ASN A 407 -17.99 6.00 15.82
CA ASN A 407 -19.17 5.21 16.17
C ASN A 407 -18.77 3.83 16.71
N LEU A 408 -17.86 3.14 16.01
CA LEU A 408 -17.37 1.81 16.38
C LEU A 408 -16.75 1.78 17.79
N ALA A 409 -16.02 2.84 18.16
CA ALA A 409 -15.41 2.96 19.48
C ALA A 409 -16.46 3.00 20.61
N GLN A 410 -17.62 3.62 20.37
CA GLN A 410 -18.69 3.72 21.36
C GLN A 410 -19.53 2.45 21.44
N THR A 411 -19.79 1.79 20.31
CA THR A 411 -20.71 0.66 20.23
C THR A 411 -20.04 -0.69 20.49
N ASN A 412 -18.75 -0.84 20.18
CA ASN A 412 -18.12 -2.15 20.12
C ASN A 412 -17.20 -2.47 21.30
N ILE A 413 -16.84 -1.51 22.17
CA ILE A 413 -15.82 -1.69 23.22
C ILE A 413 -16.45 -1.72 24.62
N PRO A 414 -17.01 -2.86 25.08
CA PRO A 414 -17.49 -3.01 26.45
C PRO A 414 -16.34 -3.23 27.44
N ASN A 415 -16.56 -2.95 28.72
CA ASN A 415 -15.70 -3.38 29.84
C ASN A 415 -14.24 -2.88 29.83
N LEU A 416 -13.91 -1.85 29.03
CA LEU A 416 -12.54 -1.34 28.89
C LEU A 416 -11.87 -1.00 30.24
N GLN A 417 -12.61 -0.37 31.17
CA GLN A 417 -12.06 0.00 32.48
C GLN A 417 -11.61 -1.20 33.32
N ALA A 418 -12.38 -2.29 33.34
CA ALA A 418 -12.06 -3.47 34.11
C ALA A 418 -10.83 -4.20 33.53
N GLU A 419 -10.79 -4.35 32.21
CA GLU A 419 -9.69 -5.01 31.49
C GLU A 419 -8.38 -4.19 31.60
N THR A 420 -8.46 -2.86 31.51
CA THR A 420 -7.30 -1.97 31.73
C THR A 420 -6.79 -2.06 33.16
N LEU A 421 -7.67 -2.11 34.17
CA LEU A 421 -7.26 -2.26 35.57
C LEU A 421 -6.54 -3.59 35.81
N ALA A 422 -7.09 -4.68 35.28
CA ALA A 422 -6.51 -6.01 35.40
C ALA A 422 -5.13 -6.10 34.72
N PHE A 423 -5.02 -5.56 33.52
CA PHE A 423 -3.76 -5.58 32.79
C PHE A 423 -2.72 -4.63 33.39
N ALA A 424 -3.10 -3.43 33.86
CA ALA A 424 -2.20 -2.50 34.52
C ALA A 424 -1.59 -3.10 35.79
N ALA A 425 -2.40 -3.79 36.61
CA ALA A 425 -1.92 -4.48 37.80
C ALA A 425 -0.90 -5.59 37.47
N ALA A 426 -1.07 -6.31 36.35
CA ALA A 426 -0.10 -7.30 35.90
C ALA A 426 1.17 -6.64 35.33
N LEU A 427 1.02 -5.58 34.53
CA LEU A 427 2.12 -4.88 33.86
C LEU A 427 3.05 -4.18 34.87
N ASP A 428 2.50 -3.65 35.97
CA ASP A 428 3.27 -3.05 37.07
C ASP A 428 4.36 -3.98 37.61
N THR A 429 4.09 -5.30 37.66
CA THR A 429 5.08 -6.30 38.13
C THR A 429 6.15 -6.67 37.09
N ASN A 430 5.92 -6.30 35.83
CA ASN A 430 6.79 -6.63 34.69
C ASN A 430 7.58 -5.43 34.16
N MET A 431 7.21 -4.22 34.57
CA MET A 431 7.79 -2.96 34.12
C MET A 431 8.70 -2.34 35.19
N ALA A 432 9.85 -1.82 34.78
CA ALA A 432 10.72 -1.07 35.67
C ALA A 432 10.26 0.39 35.75
N LEU A 433 9.46 0.72 36.76
CA LEU A 433 8.95 2.08 36.98
C LEU A 433 9.90 2.89 37.87
N ARG A 434 9.92 4.22 37.69
CA ARG A 434 10.73 5.14 38.53
C ARG A 434 10.16 5.36 39.93
N GLY A 435 8.93 4.90 40.16
CA GLY A 435 8.23 4.96 41.43
C GLY A 435 7.31 3.76 41.61
N THR A 436 6.76 3.61 42.81
CA THR A 436 5.82 2.51 43.14
C THR A 436 4.45 3.09 43.43
N ILE A 437 3.41 2.57 42.78
CA ILE A 437 2.03 2.94 43.09
C ILE A 437 1.60 2.21 44.36
N ILE A 438 1.34 2.96 45.42
CA ILE A 438 0.95 2.40 46.73
C ILE A 438 -0.57 2.19 46.88
N SER A 439 -1.38 2.96 46.14
CA SER A 439 -2.84 2.93 46.15
C SER A 439 -3.40 3.81 45.02
N GLY A 440 -4.68 3.61 44.64
CA GLY A 440 -5.37 4.51 43.71
C GLY A 440 -5.20 4.18 42.23
N LEU A 441 -4.72 2.97 41.90
CA LEU A 441 -4.60 2.51 40.52
C LEU A 441 -5.96 2.54 39.78
N ASP A 442 -7.04 2.21 40.48
CA ASP A 442 -8.42 2.27 39.99
C ASP A 442 -8.84 3.68 39.56
N ALA A 443 -8.49 4.70 40.34
CA ALA A 443 -8.77 6.10 40.02
C ALA A 443 -7.97 6.59 38.80
N LEU A 444 -6.70 6.19 38.68
CA LEU A 444 -5.87 6.52 37.52
C LEU A 444 -6.42 5.86 36.24
N VAL A 445 -6.81 4.59 36.32
CA VAL A 445 -7.44 3.87 35.20
C VAL A 445 -8.77 4.52 34.82
N GLN A 446 -9.59 4.90 35.80
CA GLN A 446 -10.84 5.61 35.54
C GLN A 446 -10.59 6.94 34.82
N SER A 447 -9.58 7.71 35.24
CA SER A 447 -9.19 8.95 34.56
C SER A 447 -8.76 8.68 33.10
N ALA A 448 -7.90 7.67 32.88
CA ALA A 448 -7.40 7.36 31.54
C ALA A 448 -8.53 6.95 30.58
N VAL A 449 -9.43 6.07 31.04
CA VAL A 449 -10.56 5.58 30.23
C VAL A 449 -11.58 6.69 29.96
N ALA A 450 -11.88 7.54 30.94
CA ALA A 450 -12.78 8.67 30.74
C ALA A 450 -12.21 9.70 29.74
N ASN A 451 -10.90 9.97 29.82
CA ASN A 451 -10.22 10.86 28.89
C ASN A 451 -10.14 10.24 27.49
N PHE A 452 -9.92 8.93 27.37
CA PHE A 452 -9.99 8.20 26.10
C PHE A 452 -11.37 8.29 25.46
N GLN A 453 -12.44 8.04 26.22
CA GLN A 453 -13.82 8.13 25.72
C GLN A 453 -14.16 9.56 25.25
N THR A 454 -13.72 10.56 26.00
CA THR A 454 -13.92 11.98 25.64
C THR A 454 -13.13 12.36 24.39
N TYR A 455 -11.86 11.92 24.31
CA TYR A 455 -10.97 12.20 23.20
C TYR A 455 -11.46 11.56 21.90
N THR A 456 -11.88 10.30 21.96
CA THR A 456 -12.40 9.58 20.78
C THR A 456 -13.69 10.17 20.25
N ALA A 457 -14.53 10.74 21.13
CA ALA A 457 -15.78 11.39 20.72
C ALA A 457 -15.59 12.79 20.15
N ASN A 458 -14.63 13.58 20.65
CA ASN A 458 -14.56 15.02 20.38
C ASN A 458 -13.27 15.51 19.70
N ASN A 459 -12.18 14.76 19.80
CA ASN A 459 -10.83 15.25 19.44
C ASN A 459 -10.17 14.44 18.30
N LEU A 460 -10.64 13.22 18.01
CA LEU A 460 -10.23 12.47 16.83
C LEU A 460 -10.83 13.09 15.56
N ASN A 461 -10.04 13.89 14.85
CA ASN A 461 -10.42 14.57 13.61
C ASN A 461 -10.33 13.63 12.39
N ASP A 462 -11.06 12.52 12.42
CA ASP A 462 -11.07 11.55 11.32
C ASP A 462 -12.11 11.94 10.25
N MET A 463 -11.81 11.62 8.98
CA MET A 463 -12.78 11.82 7.90
C MET A 463 -13.92 10.81 8.05
N ASN A 464 -15.15 11.32 8.18
CA ASN A 464 -16.33 10.46 8.30
C ASN A 464 -16.66 9.75 6.97
N CYS A 465 -17.35 8.62 7.04
CA CYS A 465 -17.71 7.83 5.86
C CYS A 465 -18.55 8.61 4.84
N VAL A 466 -19.40 9.54 5.27
CA VAL A 466 -20.22 10.36 4.35
C VAL A 466 -19.31 11.21 3.47
N THR A 467 -18.34 11.90 4.06
CA THR A 467 -17.36 12.73 3.34
C THR A 467 -16.45 11.86 2.48
N THR A 468 -16.00 10.71 3.00
CA THR A 468 -15.18 9.77 2.23
C THR A 468 -15.89 9.34 0.95
N LEU A 469 -17.18 8.96 1.03
CA LEU A 469 -17.95 8.55 -0.15
C LEU A 469 -18.09 9.66 -1.20
N THR A 470 -18.19 10.93 -0.78
CA THR A 470 -18.30 12.07 -1.71
C THR A 470 -17.00 12.38 -2.47
N VAL A 471 -15.84 12.00 -1.91
CA VAL A 471 -14.52 12.29 -2.49
C VAL A 471 -13.92 11.04 -3.16
N SER A 472 -14.36 9.85 -2.77
CA SER A 472 -13.91 8.58 -3.34
C SER A 472 -14.41 8.39 -4.77
N ARG A 473 -13.58 7.75 -5.59
CA ARG A 473 -14.00 7.32 -6.92
C ARG A 473 -14.89 6.08 -6.82
N ASP A 474 -15.89 6.03 -7.69
CA ASP A 474 -16.83 4.92 -7.88
C ASP A 474 -16.42 4.01 -9.06
N PHE A 475 -15.16 4.05 -9.47
CA PHE A 475 -14.61 3.18 -10.51
C PHE A 475 -13.21 2.71 -10.16
N ARG A 476 -12.81 1.56 -10.72
CA ARG A 476 -11.47 1.00 -10.55
C ARG A 476 -10.73 0.98 -11.89
N THR A 477 -9.55 1.57 -11.90
CA THR A 477 -8.67 1.59 -13.07
C THR A 477 -7.75 0.39 -13.09
N ARG A 478 -7.41 -0.05 -14.29
CA ARG A 478 -6.44 -1.12 -14.52
C ARG A 478 -5.57 -0.71 -15.69
N THR A 479 -4.34 -0.29 -15.40
CA THR A 479 -3.46 0.34 -16.39
C THR A 479 -2.06 -0.23 -16.31
N ARG A 480 -1.42 -0.40 -17.47
CA ARG A 480 0.03 -0.58 -17.61
C ARG A 480 0.63 0.79 -17.91
N LEU A 481 1.20 1.40 -16.88
CA LEU A 481 1.79 2.73 -16.95
C LEU A 481 3.29 2.62 -17.23
N TYR A 482 3.72 3.16 -18.36
CA TYR A 482 5.13 3.32 -18.70
C TYR A 482 5.51 4.78 -18.45
N ILE A 483 6.44 5.02 -17.55
CA ILE A 483 6.91 6.38 -17.24
C ILE A 483 8.28 6.56 -17.87
N ALA A 484 8.38 7.37 -18.93
CA ALA A 484 9.65 7.82 -19.49
C ALA A 484 10.10 9.08 -18.77
N MET A 485 11.10 8.95 -17.89
CA MET A 485 11.53 9.99 -16.98
C MET A 485 12.81 10.69 -17.47
N ASP A 486 12.77 12.02 -17.48
CA ASP A 486 13.94 12.88 -17.59
C ASP A 486 14.64 13.03 -16.23
N ALA A 487 15.86 12.48 -16.13
CA ALA A 487 16.64 12.50 -14.89
C ALA A 487 17.19 13.88 -14.51
N THR A 488 16.93 14.93 -15.31
CA THR A 488 17.20 16.32 -14.88
C THR A 488 16.21 16.83 -13.82
N TRP A 489 15.10 16.12 -13.57
CA TRP A 489 14.29 16.36 -12.38
C TRP A 489 15.08 15.99 -11.12
N PRO A 490 15.08 16.83 -10.07
CA PRO A 490 15.59 16.44 -8.75
C PRO A 490 14.78 15.26 -8.19
N TYR A 491 15.46 14.27 -7.61
CA TYR A 491 14.82 13.09 -7.02
C TYR A 491 13.74 13.47 -5.99
N GLN A 492 14.04 14.46 -5.13
CA GLN A 492 13.14 14.95 -4.09
C GLN A 492 11.84 15.56 -4.63
N ALA A 493 11.83 16.03 -5.88
CA ALA A 493 10.65 16.60 -6.52
C ALA A 493 9.85 15.54 -7.30
N VAL A 494 10.53 14.67 -8.06
CA VAL A 494 9.88 13.70 -8.94
C VAL A 494 9.40 12.44 -8.21
N TYR A 495 10.10 12.01 -7.16
CA TYR A 495 9.73 10.81 -6.42
C TYR A 495 8.34 10.91 -5.77
N PRO A 496 7.98 12.01 -5.08
CA PRO A 496 6.63 12.18 -4.55
C PRO A 496 5.56 12.26 -5.65
N ALA A 497 5.88 12.85 -6.81
CA ALA A 497 4.97 12.92 -7.96
C ALA A 497 4.65 11.54 -8.55
N ILE A 498 5.67 10.69 -8.71
CA ILE A 498 5.46 9.31 -9.16
C ILE A 498 4.72 8.51 -8.11
N SER A 499 5.12 8.61 -6.84
CA SER A 499 4.46 7.88 -5.74
C SER A 499 2.96 8.19 -5.68
N PHE A 500 2.59 9.47 -5.83
CA PHE A 500 1.18 9.88 -5.93
C PHE A 500 0.45 9.20 -7.09
N LEU A 501 1.06 9.13 -8.29
CA LEU A 501 0.45 8.41 -9.41
C LEU A 501 0.28 6.92 -9.11
N LEU A 502 1.28 6.26 -8.51
CA LEU A 502 1.24 4.82 -8.25
C LEU A 502 0.20 4.44 -7.19
N ASP A 503 0.08 5.24 -6.13
CA ASP A 503 -0.93 5.06 -5.09
C ASP A 503 -2.35 5.23 -5.70
N GLU A 504 -2.55 6.24 -6.54
CA GLU A 504 -3.87 6.59 -7.09
C GLU A 504 -4.35 5.67 -8.22
N ILE A 505 -3.44 5.12 -9.04
CA ILE A 505 -3.78 4.10 -10.05
C ILE A 505 -3.87 2.70 -9.44
N GLU A 506 -3.56 2.58 -8.14
CA GLU A 506 -3.55 1.35 -7.36
C GLU A 506 -2.64 0.28 -7.98
N VAL A 507 -1.32 0.55 -7.99
CA VAL A 507 -0.33 -0.46 -8.41
C VAL A 507 -0.35 -1.62 -7.42
N ASN A 508 -0.90 -2.75 -7.85
CA ASN A 508 -0.99 -3.98 -7.08
C ASN A 508 -1.31 -5.16 -8.02
N LYS A 509 -1.20 -6.39 -7.50
CA LYS A 509 -1.50 -7.65 -8.21
C LYS A 509 -2.85 -7.68 -8.96
N PHE A 510 -3.88 -7.03 -8.42
CA PHE A 510 -5.24 -7.04 -8.98
C PHE A 510 -5.55 -5.81 -9.84
N GLY A 511 -4.69 -4.79 -9.79
CA GLY A 511 -4.88 -3.47 -10.36
C GLY A 511 -3.86 -3.19 -11.46
N SER A 512 -3.17 -2.07 -11.30
CA SER A 512 -2.26 -1.52 -12.30
C SER A 512 -0.83 -2.03 -12.14
N ASN A 513 -0.04 -1.95 -13.22
CA ASN A 513 1.38 -2.25 -13.21
C ASN A 513 2.14 -1.02 -13.73
N VAL A 514 3.40 -0.87 -13.30
CA VAL A 514 4.27 0.24 -13.72
C VAL A 514 5.61 -0.24 -14.24
N THR A 515 6.14 0.47 -15.23
CA THR A 515 7.50 0.31 -15.76
C THR A 515 8.16 1.69 -15.81
N LEU A 516 9.38 1.83 -15.29
CA LEU A 516 10.14 3.08 -15.36
C LEU A 516 11.17 3.00 -16.48
N LEU A 517 11.15 3.97 -17.38
CA LEU A 517 12.00 4.08 -18.55
C LEU A 517 12.80 5.39 -18.52
N SER A 518 13.96 5.39 -19.15
CA SER A 518 14.77 6.59 -19.37
C SER A 518 14.21 7.41 -20.53
N ALA A 519 13.99 8.73 -20.34
CA ALA A 519 13.58 9.62 -21.42
C ALA A 519 14.72 9.94 -22.41
N PHE A 520 15.96 9.59 -22.08
CA PHE A 520 17.12 9.79 -22.96
C PHE A 520 17.17 8.75 -24.07
N ASP A 521 16.97 7.47 -23.75
CA ASP A 521 17.15 6.37 -24.70
C ASP A 521 16.01 5.35 -24.70
N GLY A 522 15.01 5.46 -23.81
CA GLY A 522 13.92 4.49 -23.70
C GLY A 522 14.32 3.18 -23.03
N SER A 523 15.50 3.10 -22.41
CA SER A 523 15.94 1.90 -21.68
C SER A 523 15.15 1.70 -20.38
N ILE A 524 14.97 0.44 -19.97
CA ILE A 524 14.24 0.07 -18.75
C ILE A 524 15.12 0.36 -17.53
N ILE A 525 14.68 1.27 -16.67
CA ILE A 525 15.31 1.58 -15.38
C ILE A 525 14.79 0.63 -14.31
N ILE A 526 13.47 0.44 -14.27
CA ILE A 526 12.77 -0.50 -13.38
C ILE A 526 11.84 -1.32 -14.24
N ASN A 527 11.95 -2.64 -14.11
CA ASN A 527 11.13 -3.58 -14.87
C ASN A 527 9.65 -3.43 -14.51
N THR A 528 8.79 -4.03 -15.32
CA THR A 528 7.34 -4.04 -15.08
C THR A 528 7.05 -4.73 -13.75
N THR A 529 6.49 -3.98 -12.80
CA THR A 529 6.12 -4.48 -11.47
C THR A 529 4.64 -4.22 -11.20
N GLY A 530 3.98 -5.20 -10.59
CA GLY A 530 2.63 -5.06 -10.01
C GLY A 530 2.68 -4.95 -8.48
N SER A 531 3.83 -4.56 -7.93
CA SER A 531 4.12 -4.43 -6.50
C SER A 531 4.63 -3.02 -6.27
N ILE A 532 3.86 -2.22 -5.52
CA ILE A 532 4.23 -0.85 -5.17
C ILE A 532 5.42 -0.85 -4.19
N ALA A 533 5.49 -1.84 -3.30
CA ALA A 533 6.60 -1.98 -2.37
C ALA A 533 7.92 -2.28 -3.10
N GLU A 534 7.90 -3.17 -4.10
CA GLU A 534 9.07 -3.48 -4.93
C GLU A 534 9.52 -2.27 -5.76
N PHE A 535 8.57 -1.52 -6.32
CA PHE A 535 8.89 -0.28 -7.04
C PHE A 535 9.68 0.69 -6.14
N HIS A 536 9.19 0.96 -4.93
CA HIS A 536 9.86 1.87 -4.01
C HIS A 536 11.20 1.34 -3.50
N ALA A 537 11.35 0.03 -3.30
CA ALA A 537 12.61 -0.58 -2.90
C ALA A 537 13.68 -0.47 -4.00
N ASN A 538 13.27 -0.53 -5.27
CA ASN A 538 14.18 -0.45 -6.42
C ASN A 538 14.45 0.98 -6.91
N TYR A 539 13.49 1.91 -6.76
CA TYR A 539 13.65 3.31 -7.15
C TYR A 539 14.24 4.17 -6.02
N THR A 540 15.56 4.19 -5.92
CA THR A 540 16.30 4.96 -4.89
C THR A 540 16.94 6.23 -5.44
N ALA A 541 17.38 7.13 -4.56
CA ALA A 541 18.13 8.33 -4.95
C ALA A 541 19.43 7.98 -5.72
N ALA A 542 20.14 6.94 -5.29
CA ALA A 542 21.33 6.45 -5.98
C ALA A 542 21.00 5.88 -7.36
N ARG A 543 19.89 5.15 -7.48
CA ARG A 543 19.40 4.66 -8.78
C ARG A 543 19.04 5.83 -9.70
N HIS A 544 18.36 6.86 -9.18
CA HIS A 544 18.02 8.06 -9.94
C HIS A 544 19.25 8.78 -10.48
N ALA A 545 20.27 8.97 -9.64
CA ALA A 545 21.52 9.62 -10.03
C ALA A 545 22.32 8.84 -11.10
N SER A 546 22.05 7.54 -11.27
CA SER A 546 22.69 6.71 -12.30
C SER A 546 22.03 6.82 -13.69
N ILE A 547 20.86 7.45 -13.79
CA ILE A 547 20.13 7.59 -15.07
C ILE A 547 20.78 8.69 -15.91
N LEU A 548 20.89 8.45 -17.22
CA LEU A 548 21.35 9.47 -18.17
C LEU A 548 20.39 10.67 -18.18
N THR A 549 20.95 11.87 -18.05
CA THR A 549 20.17 13.12 -17.99
C THR A 549 19.82 13.64 -19.39
N GLY A 550 18.67 14.32 -19.49
CA GLY A 550 18.17 14.91 -20.72
C GLY A 550 17.17 14.02 -21.45
N VAL A 551 16.70 14.52 -22.61
CA VAL A 551 15.65 13.87 -23.40
C VAL A 551 16.10 13.79 -24.86
N ASN A 552 15.97 12.60 -25.44
CA ASN A 552 16.11 12.40 -26.87
C ASN A 552 14.93 11.57 -27.39
N LEU A 553 13.92 12.30 -27.88
CA LEU A 553 12.66 11.73 -28.34
C LEU A 553 12.85 10.75 -29.51
N LEU A 554 13.86 10.95 -30.35
CA LEU A 554 14.08 10.07 -31.51
C LEU A 554 14.47 8.66 -31.04
N THR A 555 15.48 8.58 -30.17
CA THR A 555 15.96 7.29 -29.64
C THR A 555 14.95 6.68 -28.68
N SER A 556 14.37 7.49 -27.78
CA SER A 556 13.41 6.98 -26.81
C SER A 556 12.15 6.43 -27.48
N LEU A 557 11.53 7.14 -28.43
CA LEU A 557 10.35 6.65 -29.15
C LEU A 557 10.67 5.42 -30.00
N THR A 558 11.85 5.36 -30.60
CA THR A 558 12.27 4.19 -31.41
C THR A 558 12.34 2.93 -30.54
N ASN A 559 13.05 3.00 -29.41
CA ASN A 559 13.24 1.86 -28.51
C ASN A 559 11.95 1.49 -27.79
N ILE A 560 11.16 2.48 -27.36
CA ILE A 560 9.85 2.24 -26.76
C ILE A 560 8.90 1.60 -27.77
N ARG A 561 8.92 2.00 -29.04
CA ARG A 561 8.11 1.33 -30.06
C ARG A 561 8.49 -0.14 -30.20
N GLN A 562 9.79 -0.45 -30.28
CA GLN A 562 10.24 -1.85 -30.35
C GLN A 562 9.77 -2.65 -29.13
N LEU A 563 9.94 -2.09 -27.92
CA LEU A 563 9.44 -2.70 -26.67
C LEU A 563 7.93 -3.00 -26.74
N MET A 564 7.13 -2.04 -27.20
CA MET A 564 5.67 -2.19 -27.27
C MET A 564 5.25 -3.19 -28.36
N GLN A 565 5.96 -3.24 -29.48
CA GLN A 565 5.72 -4.22 -30.54
C GLN A 565 6.00 -5.64 -30.05
N GLU A 566 7.11 -5.85 -29.36
CA GLU A 566 7.43 -7.13 -28.72
C GLU A 566 6.35 -7.54 -27.71
N GLN A 567 5.87 -6.58 -26.90
CA GLN A 567 4.79 -6.84 -25.95
C GLN A 567 3.47 -7.24 -26.64
N LEU A 568 3.11 -6.59 -27.75
CA LEU A 568 1.91 -6.98 -28.53
C LEU A 568 2.06 -8.37 -29.14
N ASP A 569 3.25 -8.73 -29.62
CA ASP A 569 3.48 -10.05 -30.19
C ASP A 569 3.44 -11.15 -29.13
N LEU A 570 3.90 -10.87 -27.91
CA LEU A 570 3.70 -11.75 -26.75
C LEU A 570 2.23 -11.89 -26.36
N GLU A 571 1.47 -10.80 -26.39
CA GLU A 571 0.02 -10.83 -26.15
C GLU A 571 -0.72 -11.67 -27.18
N ARG A 572 -0.31 -11.59 -28.45
CA ARG A 572 -0.84 -12.44 -29.52
C ARG A 572 -0.57 -13.92 -29.27
N ILE A 573 0.67 -14.28 -28.90
CA ILE A 573 1.02 -15.67 -28.58
C ILE A 573 0.18 -16.21 -27.41
N ASN A 574 -0.06 -15.36 -26.41
CA ASN A 574 -0.86 -15.69 -25.23
C ASN A 574 -2.39 -15.60 -25.46
N ASN A 575 -2.83 -15.27 -26.67
CA ASN A 575 -4.24 -15.03 -27.02
C ASN A 575 -4.93 -14.02 -26.09
N TYR A 576 -4.24 -12.93 -25.75
CA TYR A 576 -4.74 -11.90 -24.83
C TYR A 576 -5.86 -11.06 -25.48
N VAL A 577 -7.07 -11.14 -24.94
CA VAL A 577 -8.27 -10.49 -25.51
C VAL A 577 -8.49 -9.06 -24.97
N GLY A 578 -7.96 -8.75 -23.79
CA GLY A 578 -8.20 -7.44 -23.18
C GLY A 578 -8.00 -7.44 -21.66
N GLY A 579 -8.05 -6.24 -21.09
CA GLY A 579 -7.86 -6.01 -19.66
C GLY A 579 -7.21 -4.67 -19.35
N ALA A 580 -5.91 -4.61 -19.13
CA ALA A 580 -5.26 -3.38 -18.69
C ALA A 580 -5.08 -2.38 -19.86
N SER A 581 -5.41 -1.12 -19.63
CA SER A 581 -5.10 -0.03 -20.56
C SER A 581 -3.58 0.16 -20.69
N THR A 582 -3.09 0.75 -21.77
CA THR A 582 -1.65 0.98 -21.97
C THR A 582 -1.40 2.47 -22.11
N VAL A 583 -0.63 3.05 -21.19
CA VAL A 583 -0.33 4.49 -21.17
C VAL A 583 1.17 4.70 -21.06
N LEU A 584 1.73 5.54 -21.94
CA LEU A 584 3.10 6.03 -21.92
C LEU A 584 3.09 7.50 -21.49
N LEU A 585 3.61 7.77 -20.30
CA LEU A 585 3.77 9.10 -19.74
C LEU A 585 5.24 9.55 -19.86
N TYR A 586 5.49 10.60 -20.63
CA TYR A 586 6.77 11.31 -20.60
C TYR A 586 6.76 12.35 -19.48
N MET A 587 7.69 12.25 -18.53
CA MET A 587 7.94 13.28 -17.52
C MET A 587 9.23 14.04 -17.86
N ILE A 588 9.09 15.28 -18.33
CA ILE A 588 10.18 16.05 -18.94
C ILE A 588 10.44 17.31 -18.12
N ASN A 589 11.69 17.57 -17.75
CA ASN A 589 12.09 18.84 -17.13
C ASN A 589 12.86 19.74 -18.09
N SER A 590 13.55 19.15 -19.06
CA SER A 590 14.35 19.88 -20.05
C SER A 590 13.51 20.88 -20.86
N GLY A 591 13.99 22.12 -20.93
CA GLY A 591 13.24 23.24 -21.53
C GLY A 591 13.33 23.35 -23.06
N ASN A 592 14.26 22.63 -23.71
CA ASN A 592 14.44 22.66 -25.16
C ASN A 592 14.34 21.25 -25.74
N LEU A 593 13.15 20.88 -26.21
CA LEU A 593 12.91 19.60 -26.87
C LEU A 593 13.19 19.70 -28.37
N GLN A 594 13.92 18.73 -28.90
CA GLN A 594 14.15 18.59 -30.33
C GLN A 594 13.04 17.75 -30.94
N ASN A 595 12.11 18.38 -31.67
CA ASN A 595 11.12 17.69 -32.48
C ASN A 595 11.39 17.96 -33.96
N ASN A 596 11.98 16.99 -34.64
CA ASN A 596 12.24 17.03 -36.07
C ASN A 596 11.31 16.04 -36.80
N GLN A 597 11.36 16.06 -38.14
CA GLN A 597 10.54 15.17 -38.96
C GLN A 597 10.73 13.68 -38.63
N ALA A 598 11.94 13.27 -38.22
CA ALA A 598 12.21 11.88 -37.85
C ALA A 598 11.53 11.48 -36.54
N VAL A 599 11.47 12.38 -35.55
CA VAL A 599 10.76 12.17 -34.27
C VAL A 599 9.26 12.01 -34.53
N TRP A 600 8.68 12.92 -35.32
CA TRP A 600 7.27 12.83 -35.72
C TRP A 600 6.95 11.50 -36.42
N GLU A 601 7.84 11.06 -37.32
CA GLU A 601 7.67 9.78 -38.01
C GLU A 601 7.71 8.59 -37.05
N GLN A 602 8.56 8.61 -36.02
CA GLN A 602 8.55 7.54 -35.00
C GLN A 602 7.26 7.55 -34.18
N ALA A 603 6.74 8.72 -33.81
CA ALA A 603 5.46 8.83 -33.10
C ALA A 603 4.28 8.34 -33.97
N ARG A 604 4.28 8.67 -35.26
CA ARG A 604 3.29 8.18 -36.24
C ARG A 604 3.35 6.66 -36.34
N LEU A 605 4.54 6.09 -36.54
CA LEU A 605 4.73 4.63 -36.63
C LEU A 605 4.32 3.92 -35.33
N LEU A 606 4.59 4.51 -34.17
CA LEU A 606 4.15 3.98 -32.88
C LEU A 606 2.61 3.97 -32.76
N ASN A 607 1.95 5.04 -33.18
CA ASN A 607 0.48 5.10 -33.19
C ASN A 607 -0.15 4.06 -34.13
N GLU A 608 0.50 3.78 -35.25
CA GLU A 608 0.02 2.81 -36.24
C GLU A 608 0.24 1.35 -35.80
N THR A 609 1.37 1.06 -35.14
CA THR A 609 1.73 -0.30 -34.71
C THR A 609 1.19 -0.64 -33.32
N VAL A 610 0.86 0.35 -32.51
CA VAL A 610 0.31 0.17 -31.15
C VAL A 610 -0.87 1.14 -30.95
N PRO A 611 -2.01 0.89 -31.60
CA PRO A 611 -3.14 1.83 -31.62
C PRO A 611 -3.80 2.04 -30.25
N ASP A 612 -3.65 1.12 -29.30
CA ASP A 612 -4.21 1.28 -27.95
C ASP A 612 -3.32 2.11 -27.02
N LEU A 613 -2.11 2.48 -27.44
CA LEU A 613 -1.17 3.21 -26.60
C LEU A 613 -1.58 4.68 -26.45
N ARG A 614 -1.94 5.04 -25.21
CA ARG A 614 -2.05 6.40 -24.66
C ARG A 614 -0.71 7.14 -24.56
N ILE A 615 -0.29 8.01 -25.47
CA ILE A 615 0.91 8.86 -25.23
C ILE A 615 0.52 10.16 -24.51
N LEU A 616 1.13 10.42 -23.36
CA LEU A 616 0.93 11.61 -22.53
C LEU A 616 2.28 12.32 -22.27
N PHE A 617 2.26 13.64 -22.18
CA PHE A 617 3.42 14.45 -21.80
C PHE A 617 3.11 15.31 -20.57
N ALA A 618 3.95 15.20 -19.55
CA ALA A 618 4.00 16.07 -18.39
C ALA A 618 5.33 16.83 -18.42
N THR A 619 5.28 18.12 -18.78
CA THR A 619 6.48 18.95 -19.03
C THR A 619 6.63 20.05 -17.97
N SER A 620 7.85 20.38 -17.54
CA SER A 620 8.09 21.45 -16.55
C SER A 620 7.70 22.84 -17.03
N SER A 621 7.75 23.05 -18.34
CA SER A 621 7.41 24.29 -19.05
C SER A 621 6.38 24.00 -20.13
N ASN A 622 5.71 25.04 -20.64
CA ASN A 622 4.77 24.86 -21.74
C ASN A 622 5.53 24.51 -23.03
N GLN A 623 5.37 23.27 -23.50
CA GLN A 623 6.00 22.74 -24.72
C GLN A 623 4.95 22.33 -25.77
N GLN A 624 3.70 22.78 -25.63
CA GLN A 624 2.60 22.32 -26.48
C GLN A 624 2.88 22.56 -27.97
N GLU A 625 3.39 23.72 -28.35
CA GLU A 625 3.76 24.05 -29.74
C GLU A 625 4.86 23.14 -30.30
N THR A 626 5.71 22.59 -29.43
CA THR A 626 6.82 21.72 -29.83
C THR A 626 6.35 20.27 -30.02
N ILE A 627 5.40 19.77 -29.22
CA ILE A 627 5.08 18.32 -29.17
C ILE A 627 3.63 17.95 -29.53
N TRP A 628 2.78 18.92 -29.92
CA TRP A 628 1.38 18.67 -30.27
C TRP A 628 1.17 17.60 -31.35
N ASN A 629 2.11 17.48 -32.29
CA ASN A 629 2.06 16.52 -33.40
C ASN A 629 2.49 15.09 -33.00
N LEU A 630 2.93 14.88 -31.76
CA LEU A 630 3.35 13.57 -31.24
C LEU A 630 2.23 12.86 -30.47
N VAL A 631 1.16 13.57 -30.11
CA VAL A 631 -0.01 13.06 -29.38
C VAL A 631 -1.25 13.03 -30.26
N ARG A 632 -2.30 12.34 -29.80
CA ARG A 632 -3.59 12.27 -30.52
C ARG A 632 -4.51 13.42 -30.15
N ASP A 633 -4.58 13.76 -28.87
CA ASP A 633 -5.37 14.87 -28.37
C ASP A 633 -4.46 15.93 -27.74
N MET A 634 -4.09 16.93 -28.55
CA MET A 634 -3.20 18.01 -28.10
C MET A 634 -3.73 18.85 -26.93
N SER A 635 -5.03 18.82 -26.68
CA SER A 635 -5.66 19.64 -25.64
C SER A 635 -5.62 18.97 -24.27
N ASN A 636 -5.67 17.63 -24.26
CA ASN A 636 -5.78 16.85 -23.02
C ASN A 636 -4.62 15.89 -22.79
N ASP A 637 -3.74 15.63 -23.77
CA ASP A 637 -2.61 14.69 -23.60
C ASP A 637 -1.28 15.40 -23.23
N ILE A 638 -1.24 16.74 -23.24
CA ILE A 638 -0.07 17.54 -22.88
C ILE A 638 -0.40 18.42 -21.68
N HIS A 639 0.36 18.26 -20.59
CA HIS A 639 0.19 18.99 -19.36
C HIS A 639 1.49 19.65 -18.90
N THR A 640 1.41 20.91 -18.48
CA THR A 640 2.52 21.59 -17.83
C THR A 640 2.48 21.33 -16.33
N VAL A 641 3.56 20.81 -15.74
CA VAL A 641 3.67 20.42 -14.34
C VAL A 641 4.82 21.16 -13.66
N SER A 642 4.54 21.91 -12.59
CA SER A 642 5.57 22.62 -11.82
C SER A 642 5.76 21.96 -10.45
N LEU A 643 6.71 21.02 -10.36
CA LEU A 643 7.03 20.34 -9.10
C LEU A 643 7.97 21.20 -8.26
N ASN A 644 7.65 21.37 -6.98
CA ASN A 644 8.53 22.06 -6.05
C ASN A 644 9.65 21.13 -5.53
N THR A 645 10.70 21.71 -4.96
CA THR A 645 11.90 20.98 -4.48
C THR A 645 11.62 19.98 -3.34
N GLY A 646 10.46 20.05 -2.69
CA GLY A 646 10.04 19.11 -1.64
C GLY A 646 8.89 18.18 -2.02
N GLY A 647 8.43 18.20 -3.27
CA GLY A 647 7.27 17.42 -3.75
C GLY A 647 5.94 17.66 -3.03
N LEU A 648 5.79 18.74 -2.27
CA LEU A 648 4.62 19.00 -1.41
C LEU A 648 3.35 19.28 -2.19
N ASN A 649 3.47 19.69 -3.46
CA ASN A 649 2.34 20.03 -4.36
C ASN A 649 2.06 18.95 -5.42
N ALA A 650 2.66 17.77 -5.29
CA ALA A 650 2.57 16.69 -6.26
C ALA A 650 1.13 16.27 -6.57
N ASP A 651 0.27 16.19 -5.55
CA ASP A 651 -1.13 15.79 -5.69
C ASP A 651 -1.95 16.77 -6.53
N VAL A 652 -1.76 18.07 -6.33
CA VAL A 652 -2.46 19.12 -7.06
C VAL A 652 -1.97 19.20 -8.50
N VAL A 653 -0.65 19.16 -8.70
CA VAL A 653 -0.02 19.37 -10.01
C VAL A 653 -0.17 18.16 -10.94
N MET A 654 -0.14 16.94 -10.39
CA MET A 654 -0.27 15.72 -11.19
C MET A 654 -1.72 15.29 -11.40
N ARG A 655 -2.70 15.93 -10.73
CA ARG A 655 -4.13 15.59 -10.86
C ARG A 655 -4.63 15.57 -12.31
N PRO A 656 -4.33 16.57 -13.17
CA PRO A 656 -4.80 16.56 -14.56
C PRO A 656 -4.21 15.39 -15.37
N VAL A 657 -2.93 15.08 -15.15
CA VAL A 657 -2.24 13.93 -15.78
C VAL A 657 -2.91 12.63 -15.35
N LEU A 658 -3.20 12.50 -14.05
CA LEU A 658 -3.85 11.33 -13.47
C LEU A 658 -5.29 11.15 -14.02
N ASP A 659 -6.08 12.22 -14.07
CA ASP A 659 -7.43 12.20 -14.63
C ASP A 659 -7.39 11.75 -16.11
N ARG A 660 -6.37 12.15 -16.86
CA ARG A 660 -6.17 11.69 -18.24
C ARG A 660 -5.77 10.22 -18.35
N ILE A 661 -4.95 9.71 -17.43
CA ILE A 661 -4.61 8.27 -17.34
C ILE A 661 -5.89 7.45 -17.13
N PHE A 662 -6.80 7.90 -16.26
CA PHE A 662 -8.07 7.20 -16.01
C PHE A 662 -9.03 7.22 -17.20
N SER A 663 -8.95 8.25 -18.01
CA SER A 663 -9.79 8.43 -19.20
C SER A 663 -9.49 7.39 -20.31
N ALA A 664 -8.30 6.77 -20.31
CA ALA A 664 -7.92 5.77 -21.32
C ALA A 664 -8.84 4.52 -21.35
N GLY A 665 -9.35 4.08 -20.19
CA GLY A 665 -10.21 2.89 -20.06
C GLY A 665 -9.49 1.56 -20.38
N ARG A 666 -9.98 0.46 -19.83
CA ARG A 666 -9.47 -0.91 -20.06
C ARG A 666 -9.59 -1.29 -21.54
N ARG A 667 -8.55 -1.82 -22.18
CA ARG A 667 -8.64 -2.15 -23.61
C ARG A 667 -9.32 -3.49 -23.87
N ILE A 668 -10.07 -3.57 -24.97
CA ILE A 668 -10.53 -4.81 -25.59
C ILE A 668 -9.92 -4.88 -26.99
N ILE A 669 -9.22 -5.97 -27.28
CA ILE A 669 -8.41 -6.12 -28.49
C ILE A 669 -8.73 -7.43 -29.20
N ASN A 670 -8.42 -7.49 -30.49
CA ASN A 670 -8.36 -8.77 -31.18
C ASN A 670 -6.99 -9.42 -30.91
N PRO A 671 -6.93 -10.58 -30.22
CA PRO A 671 -5.67 -11.25 -29.87
C PRO A 671 -4.89 -11.72 -31.09
N GLN A 672 -5.49 -11.85 -32.27
CA GLN A 672 -4.78 -12.27 -33.48
C GLN A 672 -3.95 -11.14 -34.08
N CYS A 673 -4.24 -9.89 -33.71
CA CYS A 673 -3.47 -8.74 -34.17
C CYS A 673 -2.13 -8.71 -33.43
N GLY A 674 -1.04 -8.99 -34.15
CA GLY A 674 0.32 -8.69 -33.67
C GLY A 674 0.72 -7.26 -34.02
N SER A 675 2.00 -6.95 -33.86
CA SER A 675 2.57 -5.63 -34.19
C SER A 675 2.38 -5.23 -35.66
N ASN A 676 2.27 -6.20 -36.57
CA ASN A 676 2.07 -5.96 -38.01
C ASN A 676 0.60 -5.85 -38.44
N PHE A 677 -0.36 -6.11 -37.54
CA PHE A 677 -1.80 -6.11 -37.87
C PHE A 677 -2.24 -7.07 -38.99
N ASP A 678 -1.44 -8.09 -39.31
CA ASP A 678 -1.76 -9.10 -40.34
C ASP A 678 -2.76 -10.19 -39.86
N GLY A 679 -3.28 -10.06 -38.64
CA GLY A 679 -4.23 -11.01 -38.07
C GLY A 679 -5.59 -10.95 -38.78
N GLY A 680 -6.21 -12.11 -38.98
CA GLY A 680 -7.59 -12.16 -39.49
C GLY A 680 -8.62 -11.79 -38.42
N SER A 681 -9.84 -12.30 -38.61
CA SER A 681 -10.88 -12.23 -37.60
C SER A 681 -10.47 -12.92 -36.29
N SER A 682 -10.90 -12.36 -35.15
CA SER A 682 -10.75 -12.96 -33.82
C SER A 682 -11.49 -14.29 -33.65
N GLY A 683 -12.51 -14.55 -34.48
CA GLY A 683 -13.54 -15.52 -34.17
C GLY A 683 -14.26 -15.17 -32.86
N SER A 684 -14.73 -16.20 -32.14
CA SER A 684 -15.27 -16.04 -30.79
C SER A 684 -14.18 -16.25 -29.73
N ARG A 685 -13.96 -15.22 -28.91
CA ARG A 685 -12.98 -15.21 -27.80
C ARG A 685 -13.56 -14.47 -26.60
N HIS A 686 -13.06 -14.72 -25.41
CA HIS A 686 -13.56 -14.07 -24.19
C HIS A 686 -12.47 -13.91 -23.14
N PHE A 687 -12.70 -13.02 -22.18
CA PHE A 687 -11.97 -12.95 -20.92
C PHE A 687 -12.95 -12.70 -19.77
N ASN A 688 -12.55 -13.11 -18.56
CA ASN A 688 -13.32 -12.89 -17.35
C ASN A 688 -12.79 -11.66 -16.62
N ASP A 689 -13.68 -10.85 -16.07
CA ASP A 689 -13.35 -9.70 -15.24
C ASP A 689 -14.38 -9.57 -14.11
N ASN A 690 -14.04 -8.76 -13.10
CA ASN A 690 -14.79 -8.67 -11.86
C ASN A 690 -15.07 -7.19 -11.56
N VAL A 691 -16.29 -6.89 -11.11
CA VAL A 691 -16.66 -5.53 -10.66
C VAL A 691 -17.03 -5.56 -9.18
N GLU A 692 -16.52 -4.58 -8.45
CA GLU A 692 -16.84 -4.39 -7.04
C GLU A 692 -18.29 -3.85 -6.89
N PRO A 693 -19.07 -4.24 -5.86
CA PRO A 693 -20.39 -3.67 -5.61
C PRO A 693 -20.36 -2.14 -5.50
N GLY A 694 -21.24 -1.45 -6.21
CA GLY A 694 -21.25 0.02 -6.28
C GLY A 694 -20.13 0.65 -7.11
N TYR A 695 -19.27 -0.14 -7.77
CA TYR A 695 -18.21 0.34 -8.65
C TYR A 695 -18.51 0.11 -10.14
N ILE A 696 -17.70 0.76 -10.97
CA ILE A 696 -17.76 0.73 -12.43
C ILE A 696 -16.39 0.36 -13.01
N ASN A 697 -16.38 -0.52 -14.01
CA ASN A 697 -15.21 -0.74 -14.87
C ASN A 697 -15.47 -0.11 -16.24
N PHE A 698 -14.52 0.69 -16.72
CA PHE A 698 -14.58 1.31 -18.05
C PHE A 698 -13.68 0.61 -19.03
N TYR A 699 -14.14 0.43 -20.25
CA TYR A 699 -13.44 -0.18 -21.36
C TYR A 699 -13.42 0.72 -22.59
N SER A 700 -12.38 0.57 -23.42
CA SER A 700 -12.21 1.25 -24.69
C SER A 700 -11.75 0.27 -25.77
N ILE A 701 -12.15 0.55 -27.01
CA ILE A 701 -11.85 -0.29 -28.18
C ILE A 701 -11.41 0.63 -29.30
N HIS A 702 -10.23 0.36 -29.85
CA HIS A 702 -9.73 1.13 -30.97
C HIS A 702 -10.41 0.74 -32.29
N PRO A 703 -10.68 1.70 -33.20
CA PRO A 703 -11.24 1.45 -34.54
C PRO A 703 -10.48 0.40 -35.36
N ASN A 704 -9.19 0.18 -35.07
CA ASN A 704 -8.34 -0.84 -35.71
C ASN A 704 -8.92 -2.26 -35.59
N TYR A 705 -9.82 -2.50 -34.64
CA TYR A 705 -10.46 -3.80 -34.46
C TYR A 705 -11.85 -3.92 -35.09
N PHE A 706 -12.45 -2.81 -35.54
CA PHE A 706 -13.83 -2.81 -36.05
C PHE A 706 -14.11 -1.91 -37.25
N TYR A 707 -13.08 -1.41 -37.95
CA TYR A 707 -13.24 -0.44 -39.04
C TYR A 707 -14.09 -0.92 -40.23
N LEU A 708 -13.78 -2.07 -40.85
CA LEU A 708 -14.53 -2.56 -42.03
C LEU A 708 -15.72 -3.41 -41.64
N THR A 709 -16.85 -3.25 -42.32
CA THR A 709 -18.07 -4.03 -42.09
C THR A 709 -17.84 -5.54 -42.21
N SER A 710 -18.32 -6.32 -41.25
CA SER A 710 -18.34 -7.79 -41.27
C SER A 710 -19.59 -8.29 -40.58
N GLU A 711 -20.25 -9.30 -41.15
CA GLU A 711 -21.41 -9.94 -40.54
C GLU A 711 -21.05 -10.50 -39.15
N ASN A 712 -21.91 -10.26 -38.17
CA ASN A 712 -21.83 -10.72 -36.78
C ASN A 712 -20.72 -10.11 -35.91
N ARG A 713 -20.15 -8.95 -36.27
CA ARG A 713 -19.21 -8.27 -35.37
C ARG A 713 -19.93 -7.69 -34.16
N ARG A 714 -19.71 -8.28 -32.98
CA ARG A 714 -20.35 -7.82 -31.75
C ARG A 714 -19.52 -8.09 -30.51
N ILE A 715 -19.93 -7.42 -29.44
CA ILE A 715 -19.41 -7.64 -28.10
C ILE A 715 -20.56 -8.08 -27.22
N ARG A 716 -20.35 -9.16 -26.50
CA ARG A 716 -21.31 -9.74 -25.60
C ARG A 716 -20.77 -9.66 -24.18
N ILE A 717 -21.55 -9.08 -23.29
CA ILE A 717 -21.25 -9.06 -21.86
C ILE A 717 -22.28 -9.93 -21.16
N ASN A 718 -21.81 -10.98 -20.51
CA ASN A 718 -22.62 -11.94 -19.77
C ASN A 718 -22.14 -12.04 -18.34
N ARG A 719 -23.09 -12.26 -17.42
CA ARG A 719 -22.76 -12.50 -16.03
C ARG A 719 -22.31 -13.96 -15.89
N SER A 720 -21.11 -14.18 -15.35
CA SER A 720 -20.50 -15.52 -15.28
C SER A 720 -20.67 -16.20 -13.91
N GLY A 721 -21.10 -15.46 -12.88
CA GLY A 721 -21.33 -16.01 -11.54
C GLY A 721 -22.29 -15.21 -10.65
N GLY A 722 -22.29 -15.55 -9.36
CA GLY A 722 -23.18 -14.97 -8.35
C GLY A 722 -22.85 -13.52 -7.96
N GLY A 723 -23.36 -13.07 -6.82
CA GLY A 723 -23.06 -11.74 -6.26
C GLY A 723 -24.24 -10.79 -6.14
N PRO A 724 -24.09 -9.67 -5.41
CA PRO A 724 -25.19 -8.78 -5.10
C PRO A 724 -25.71 -8.02 -6.33
N GLY A 725 -27.03 -7.86 -6.42
CA GLY A 725 -27.68 -6.96 -7.38
C GLY A 725 -27.61 -7.36 -8.86
N THR A 726 -27.86 -6.38 -9.72
CA THR A 726 -27.82 -6.46 -11.18
C THR A 726 -26.63 -5.67 -11.74
N LEU A 727 -26.19 -6.01 -12.95
CA LEU A 727 -25.19 -5.23 -13.68
C LEU A 727 -25.89 -4.32 -14.69
N THR A 728 -25.43 -3.09 -14.87
CA THR A 728 -25.81 -2.26 -16.02
C THR A 728 -24.61 -2.14 -16.95
N VAL A 729 -24.83 -2.40 -18.24
CA VAL A 729 -23.84 -2.20 -19.30
C VAL A 729 -24.23 -0.96 -20.08
N CYS A 730 -23.33 0.03 -20.16
CA CYS A 730 -23.53 1.22 -20.99
C CYS A 730 -22.46 1.31 -22.08
N HIS A 731 -22.78 1.94 -23.21
CA HIS A 731 -21.81 2.20 -24.26
C HIS A 731 -22.03 3.56 -24.95
N SER A 732 -20.95 4.10 -25.52
CA SER A 732 -20.95 5.38 -26.24
C SER A 732 -19.83 5.46 -27.29
N ARG A 733 -19.99 6.38 -28.24
CA ARG A 733 -18.98 6.75 -29.26
C ARG A 733 -18.30 8.10 -28.96
N VAL A 734 -18.86 8.87 -28.02
CA VAL A 734 -18.44 10.24 -27.72
C VAL A 734 -17.99 10.37 -26.28
N ILE A 735 -18.71 9.76 -25.34
CA ILE A 735 -18.40 9.84 -23.92
C ILE A 735 -17.42 8.72 -23.55
N GLU A 736 -16.19 9.08 -23.13
CA GLU A 736 -15.14 8.13 -22.75
C GLU A 736 -15.56 7.23 -21.56
N HIS A 737 -16.34 7.79 -20.62
CA HIS A 737 -16.85 7.13 -19.43
C HIS A 737 -18.39 7.07 -19.42
N PRO A 738 -19.02 6.21 -20.25
CA PRO A 738 -20.47 6.13 -20.33
C PRO A 738 -21.05 5.60 -19.02
N ARG A 739 -22.15 6.19 -18.52
CA ARG A 739 -22.79 5.80 -17.25
C ARG A 739 -24.30 5.98 -17.31
N GLN A 740 -25.00 5.24 -16.44
CA GLN A 740 -26.43 5.44 -16.24
C GLN A 740 -26.68 6.82 -15.60
N ASN A 741 -27.74 7.51 -16.05
CA ASN A 741 -28.17 8.83 -15.54
C ASN A 741 -27.13 9.97 -15.71
N ILE A 742 -26.28 9.91 -16.73
CA ILE A 742 -25.44 11.06 -17.07
C ILE A 742 -26.33 12.19 -17.61
N THR A 743 -26.37 13.33 -16.91
CA THR A 743 -27.08 14.52 -17.39
C THR A 743 -26.16 15.28 -18.34
N GLN A 744 -26.26 14.98 -19.63
CA GLN A 744 -25.59 15.73 -20.70
C GLN A 744 -26.52 16.81 -21.24
N ILE A 745 -25.99 18.02 -21.44
CA ILE A 745 -26.72 19.17 -21.98
C ILE A 745 -26.16 19.45 -23.38
N GLY A 746 -26.97 19.36 -24.44
CA GLY A 746 -26.55 19.65 -25.81
C GLY A 746 -26.88 18.54 -26.83
N GLU A 747 -26.18 18.53 -27.96
CA GLU A 747 -26.40 17.57 -29.07
C GLU A 747 -26.10 16.11 -28.67
N ASP A 748 -25.28 15.89 -27.63
CA ASP A 748 -24.89 14.57 -27.11
C ASP A 748 -25.83 14.03 -26.01
N ALA A 749 -27.00 14.63 -25.80
CA ALA A 749 -27.92 14.25 -24.72
C ALA A 749 -28.37 12.77 -24.77
N ASN A 750 -28.34 12.12 -25.94
CA ASN A 750 -28.66 10.71 -26.14
C ASN A 750 -27.45 9.85 -26.56
N ALA A 751 -26.21 10.33 -26.32
CA ALA A 751 -24.99 9.64 -26.77
C ALA A 751 -24.64 8.37 -25.98
N VAL A 752 -25.36 8.07 -24.88
CA VAL A 752 -25.12 6.91 -24.02
C VAL A 752 -26.33 5.99 -24.03
N THR A 753 -26.09 4.73 -24.40
CA THR A 753 -27.11 3.67 -24.36
C THR A 753 -26.76 2.71 -23.23
N CYS A 754 -27.73 2.41 -22.36
CA CYS A 754 -27.55 1.50 -21.22
C CYS A 754 -28.59 0.38 -21.23
N GLN A 755 -28.15 -0.84 -20.87
CA GLN A 755 -29.02 -2.00 -20.69
C GLN A 755 -28.69 -2.69 -19.36
N THR A 756 -29.72 -2.97 -18.56
CA THR A 756 -29.56 -3.68 -17.29
C THR A 756 -29.63 -5.18 -17.51
N LEU A 757 -28.56 -5.86 -17.09
CA LEU A 757 -28.42 -7.30 -17.07
C LEU A 757 -28.92 -7.85 -15.73
N ALA A 758 -29.99 -8.65 -15.81
CA ALA A 758 -30.51 -9.41 -14.68
C ALA A 758 -29.54 -10.52 -14.22
N THR A 759 -29.93 -11.34 -13.26
CA THR A 759 -29.10 -12.45 -12.74
C THR A 759 -28.72 -13.50 -13.79
N THR A 760 -29.47 -13.61 -14.88
CA THR A 760 -29.16 -14.45 -16.04
C THR A 760 -29.41 -13.67 -17.33
N GLY A 761 -28.52 -13.80 -18.32
CA GLY A 761 -28.68 -13.19 -19.63
C GLY A 761 -27.37 -12.67 -20.22
N ASN A 762 -27.49 -11.90 -21.30
CA ASN A 762 -26.39 -11.25 -21.99
C ASN A 762 -26.84 -9.89 -22.55
N VAL A 763 -25.91 -8.94 -22.59
CA VAL A 763 -26.04 -7.69 -23.34
C VAL A 763 -25.18 -7.81 -24.59
N ASP A 764 -25.82 -7.67 -25.75
CA ASP A 764 -25.15 -7.74 -27.05
C ASP A 764 -25.07 -6.33 -27.65
N ILE A 765 -23.84 -5.92 -27.97
CA ILE A 765 -23.52 -4.63 -28.58
C ILE A 765 -23.03 -4.89 -30.00
N ASN A 766 -23.82 -4.47 -31.00
CA ASN A 766 -23.47 -4.65 -32.41
C ASN A 766 -22.48 -3.57 -32.89
N LEU A 767 -21.43 -3.99 -33.61
CA LEU A 767 -20.38 -3.15 -34.18
C LEU A 767 -20.26 -3.27 -35.72
N GLU A 768 -21.23 -3.91 -36.40
CA GLU A 768 -21.20 -4.16 -37.84
C GLU A 768 -20.95 -2.91 -38.69
N ASN A 769 -21.60 -1.78 -38.36
CA ASN A 769 -21.59 -0.54 -39.14
C ASN A 769 -21.02 0.66 -38.36
N ALA A 770 -20.13 0.39 -37.40
CA ALA A 770 -19.69 1.40 -36.42
C ALA A 770 -18.81 2.52 -37.03
N CYS A 771 -18.24 2.33 -38.22
CA CYS A 771 -17.37 3.30 -38.90
C CYS A 771 -17.86 3.74 -40.30
N ASP A 772 -19.09 3.41 -40.73
CA ASP A 772 -19.56 3.61 -42.11
C ASP A 772 -19.50 5.06 -42.62
N ASN A 773 -19.63 6.04 -41.71
CA ASN A 773 -19.59 7.48 -42.04
C ASN A 773 -18.18 8.09 -42.02
N TYR A 774 -17.14 7.28 -41.82
CA TYR A 774 -15.76 7.74 -41.70
C TYR A 774 -14.92 7.25 -42.88
N TRP A 775 -14.21 8.19 -43.52
CA TRP A 775 -13.43 7.90 -44.73
C TRP A 775 -12.10 7.23 -44.44
N THR A 776 -11.56 7.43 -43.23
CA THR A 776 -10.30 6.85 -42.80
C THR A 776 -10.42 6.25 -41.40
N ILE A 777 -9.58 5.26 -41.11
CA ILE A 777 -9.55 4.62 -39.79
C ILE A 777 -9.23 5.61 -38.67
N ASN A 778 -8.34 6.56 -38.93
CA ASN A 778 -7.91 7.58 -37.98
C ASN A 778 -9.01 8.62 -37.69
N THR A 779 -10.00 8.75 -38.57
CA THR A 779 -11.17 9.63 -38.35
C THR A 779 -12.31 8.93 -37.61
N CYS A 780 -12.33 7.60 -37.57
CA CYS A 780 -13.35 6.87 -36.82
C CYS A 780 -13.04 6.96 -35.31
N PRO A 781 -13.99 7.37 -34.44
CA PRO A 781 -13.74 7.46 -33.01
C PRO A 781 -13.69 6.08 -32.35
N PRO A 782 -13.02 5.94 -31.19
CA PRO A 782 -13.06 4.73 -30.37
C PRO A 782 -14.47 4.37 -29.88
N PHE A 783 -14.63 3.14 -29.42
CA PHE A 783 -15.86 2.66 -28.80
C PHE A 783 -15.65 2.52 -27.30
N TYR A 784 -16.52 3.12 -26.48
CA TYR A 784 -16.42 3.11 -25.02
C TYR A 784 -17.55 2.29 -24.40
N ILE A 785 -17.20 1.48 -23.41
CA ILE A 785 -18.14 0.59 -22.70
C ILE A 785 -17.93 0.75 -21.20
N SER A 786 -18.97 0.63 -20.41
CA SER A 786 -18.87 0.49 -18.96
C SER A 786 -19.71 -0.67 -18.45
N VAL A 787 -19.22 -1.31 -17.40
CA VAL A 787 -19.92 -2.33 -16.63
C VAL A 787 -20.05 -1.82 -15.20
N GLN A 788 -21.29 -1.51 -14.81
CA GLN A 788 -21.65 -0.91 -13.53
C GLN A 788 -22.36 -1.93 -12.64
N SER A 789 -21.99 -1.97 -11.36
CA SER A 789 -22.80 -2.65 -10.33
C SER A 789 -23.81 -1.67 -9.73
N ASN A 790 -25.10 -2.00 -9.79
CA ASN A 790 -26.17 -1.13 -9.26
C ASN A 790 -26.49 -1.34 -7.78
N ALA A 791 -25.89 -2.34 -7.14
CA ALA A 791 -26.17 -2.69 -5.75
C ALA A 791 -24.98 -2.39 -4.84
N ALA A 792 -25.28 -1.84 -3.67
CA ALA A 792 -24.35 -1.77 -2.56
C ALA A 792 -24.21 -3.14 -1.89
N LEU A 793 -23.07 -3.37 -1.24
CA LEU A 793 -22.88 -4.54 -0.39
C LEU A 793 -23.83 -4.48 0.81
N THR A 794 -24.35 -5.63 1.23
CA THR A 794 -25.23 -5.74 2.42
C THR A 794 -24.74 -6.88 3.30
N ALA A 795 -25.07 -6.86 4.60
CA ALA A 795 -24.70 -7.93 5.54
C ALA A 795 -25.25 -9.34 5.16
N ALA A 796 -26.24 -9.41 4.26
CA ALA A 796 -26.78 -10.66 3.73
C ALA A 796 -26.05 -11.17 2.48
N SER A 797 -25.04 -10.45 1.99
CA SER A 797 -24.31 -10.81 0.78
C SER A 797 -23.40 -12.02 1.02
N ALA A 798 -23.53 -13.02 0.14
CA ALA A 798 -22.67 -14.20 0.17
C ALA A 798 -21.36 -13.99 -0.62
N VAL A 799 -20.39 -14.86 -0.40
CA VAL A 799 -19.18 -14.95 -1.23
C VAL A 799 -19.59 -15.21 -2.69
N ALA A 800 -19.13 -14.33 -3.58
CA ALA A 800 -19.50 -14.30 -4.99
C ALA A 800 -18.32 -14.65 -5.93
N CYS A 801 -17.09 -14.45 -5.45
CA CYS A 801 -15.86 -14.56 -6.23
C CYS A 801 -14.84 -15.41 -5.46
N THR A 802 -14.42 -16.53 -6.03
CA THR A 802 -13.40 -17.43 -5.44
C THR A 802 -12.18 -17.62 -6.35
N ASP A 803 -12.16 -16.99 -7.52
CA ASP A 803 -11.05 -17.09 -8.45
C ASP A 803 -9.81 -16.36 -7.92
N ALA A 804 -8.62 -16.83 -8.30
CA ALA A 804 -7.36 -16.21 -7.90
C ALA A 804 -7.21 -14.76 -8.38
N ASN A 805 -8.00 -14.33 -9.37
CA ASN A 805 -8.02 -12.96 -9.90
C ASN A 805 -9.02 -12.04 -9.18
N CYS A 806 -9.77 -12.55 -8.20
CA CYS A 806 -10.71 -11.76 -7.41
C CYS A 806 -9.96 -10.97 -6.32
N ARG A 807 -10.05 -9.63 -6.36
CA ARG A 807 -9.53 -8.79 -5.27
C ARG A 807 -10.28 -9.02 -3.96
N PHE A 808 -11.62 -9.10 -4.02
CA PHE A 808 -12.49 -9.29 -2.87
C PHE A 808 -13.47 -10.45 -3.07
N PRO A 809 -13.86 -11.15 -2.00
CA PRO A 809 -14.79 -12.28 -2.08
C PRO A 809 -16.20 -11.88 -2.54
N TYR A 810 -16.60 -10.62 -2.38
CA TYR A 810 -17.91 -10.10 -2.80
C TYR A 810 -17.95 -9.53 -4.23
N ASN A 811 -16.82 -9.57 -4.97
CA ASN A 811 -16.81 -9.06 -6.34
C ASN A 811 -17.77 -9.85 -7.23
N ILE A 812 -18.39 -9.16 -8.18
CA ILE A 812 -19.35 -9.76 -9.11
C ILE A 812 -18.59 -10.15 -10.39
N PRO A 813 -18.47 -11.46 -10.68
CA PRO A 813 -17.80 -11.92 -11.89
C PRO A 813 -18.71 -11.76 -13.13
N TYR A 814 -18.10 -11.29 -14.21
CA TYR A 814 -18.70 -11.24 -15.54
C TYR A 814 -17.67 -11.62 -16.60
N GLN A 815 -18.14 -11.85 -17.80
CA GLN A 815 -17.33 -12.21 -18.94
C GLN A 815 -17.61 -11.24 -20.09
N VAL A 816 -16.53 -10.86 -20.75
CA VAL A 816 -16.57 -10.03 -21.97
C VAL A 816 -16.15 -10.94 -23.11
N GLN A 817 -17.09 -11.20 -24.00
CA GLN A 817 -16.91 -12.01 -25.20
C GLN A 817 -16.88 -11.10 -26.43
N ILE A 818 -15.87 -11.30 -27.28
CA ILE A 818 -15.73 -10.66 -28.58
C ILE A 818 -16.05 -11.65 -29.69
N GLU A 819 -16.73 -11.18 -30.74
CA GLU A 819 -17.06 -11.97 -31.92
C GLU A 819 -16.68 -11.18 -33.18
N GLU A 820 -15.89 -11.80 -34.05
CA GLU A 820 -15.51 -11.29 -35.38
C GLU A 820 -14.85 -9.89 -35.40
N LEU A 821 -14.04 -9.56 -34.39
CA LEU A 821 -13.17 -8.37 -34.43
C LEU A 821 -12.05 -8.59 -35.47
N GLY A 822 -11.77 -7.59 -36.31
CA GLY A 822 -10.74 -7.68 -37.36
C GLY A 822 -9.37 -7.15 -36.90
N CYS A 823 -8.40 -7.14 -37.81
CA CYS A 823 -7.19 -6.34 -37.69
C CYS A 823 -7.09 -5.42 -38.90
N PHE A 824 -7.20 -4.12 -38.66
CA PHE A 824 -7.09 -3.10 -39.67
C PHE A 824 -5.97 -2.14 -39.29
N SER A 825 -5.11 -1.83 -40.26
CA SER A 825 -4.05 -0.84 -40.11
C SER A 825 -4.26 0.28 -41.12
N GLY A 826 -3.95 1.51 -40.71
CA GLY A 826 -3.93 2.67 -41.61
C GLY A 826 -2.79 2.61 -42.64
N ALA A 827 -1.87 1.65 -42.56
CA ALA A 827 -0.68 1.56 -43.42
C ALA A 827 -0.96 1.05 -44.85
N ASN A 828 -2.13 0.48 -45.14
CA ASN A 828 -2.42 -0.14 -46.43
C ASN A 828 -3.51 0.61 -47.23
N SER A 829 -3.08 1.56 -48.07
CA SER A 829 -3.52 1.69 -49.48
C SER A 829 -2.76 2.78 -50.26
N VAL A 830 -1.42 2.85 -50.21
CA VAL A 830 -0.66 3.66 -51.19
C VAL A 830 -0.54 2.95 -52.56
N THR A 831 -1.03 1.71 -52.66
CA THR A 831 -1.12 0.97 -53.94
C THR A 831 -2.07 1.62 -54.94
N ALA A 832 -3.11 2.34 -54.49
CA ALA A 832 -4.00 3.08 -55.38
C ALA A 832 -3.29 4.29 -56.03
N SER A 833 -2.41 4.97 -55.29
CA SER A 833 -1.64 6.11 -55.80
C SER A 833 -0.58 5.69 -56.82
N PHE A 834 0.01 4.50 -56.68
CA PHE A 834 0.97 4.00 -57.68
C PHE A 834 0.32 3.72 -59.04
N LEU A 835 -0.91 3.18 -59.06
CA LEU A 835 -1.69 2.97 -60.29
C LEU A 835 -2.14 4.29 -60.92
N ILE A 836 -2.50 5.30 -60.11
CA ILE A 836 -2.85 6.64 -60.60
C ILE A 836 -1.61 7.38 -61.15
N ILE A 837 -0.44 7.23 -60.50
CA ILE A 837 0.82 7.78 -60.97
C ILE A 837 1.30 7.05 -62.23
N LEU A 838 1.16 5.72 -62.31
CA LEU A 838 1.48 4.93 -63.52
C LEU A 838 0.56 5.28 -64.68
N THR A 839 -0.75 5.48 -64.45
CA THR A 839 -1.69 5.90 -65.49
C THR A 839 -1.45 7.34 -65.90
N ALA A 840 -1.13 8.25 -64.98
CA ALA A 840 -0.72 9.62 -65.31
C ALA A 840 0.59 9.65 -66.13
N LEU A 841 1.60 8.86 -65.74
CA LEU A 841 2.86 8.70 -66.50
C LEU A 841 2.61 8.11 -67.89
N TYR A 842 1.75 7.08 -68.00
CA TYR A 842 1.35 6.48 -69.26
C TYR A 842 0.67 7.49 -70.19
N PHE A 843 -0.26 8.32 -69.67
CA PHE A 843 -0.91 9.37 -70.45
C PHE A 843 0.04 10.50 -70.86
N THR A 844 1.06 10.82 -70.05
CA THR A 844 2.09 11.79 -70.44
C THR A 844 3.07 11.26 -71.47
N LEU A 845 3.36 9.95 -71.47
CA LEU A 845 4.27 9.30 -72.41
C LEU A 845 3.65 9.04 -73.79
N ILE A 846 2.32 9.00 -73.91
CA ILE A 846 1.59 8.84 -75.20
C ILE A 846 1.36 10.19 -75.90
N LYS A 847 1.53 11.31 -75.18
CA LYS A 847 1.31 12.66 -75.72
C LYS A 847 2.56 13.34 -76.29
N ASN A 848 3.73 12.70 -76.19
CA ASN A 848 4.95 13.00 -76.93
C ASN A 848 5.21 11.91 -77.94
#